data_AF-A0AAV7ADZ2-F1
#
_entry.id   AF-A0AAV7ADZ2-F1
#
_cell.length_a   1.000
_cell.length_b   1.000
_cell.length_c   1.000
_cell.angle_alpha   90.00
_cell.angle_beta   90.00
_cell.angle_gamma   90.00
#
_symmetry.space_group_name_H-M   'P 1'
#
loop_
_entity.id
_entity.type
_entity.pdbx_description
1 polymer ?
#
loop_
_entity_poly.entity_id
_entity_poly.type
_entity_poly.pdbx_seq_one_letter_code
_entity_poly.pdbx_strand_id
1 'polypeptide(L)'
;MGNVTMYLLYLTCIFPLFTRGTTGQTTTSESSSIPYSNSYGTIVQKSCAVQTESSSLTYLVDTTGSMYDDFLQLKIVNSWLLDRVTARFPCGVRQYTMVEFNDPTVGPVRIAESKKVFGDFFNSLVATGGGDCPELAMQGLELALQNSPPSSFILVLTDASAKDYYNTTLINNIYSLIASTQSQVFFLITGLCGSMSDPDFLVYRNIAAASFGHVFQVSLSDLNKVFNYLDFTLSRPSNSSERLFSGEYTAGNNSGTFPVADNYTSLIITTDGVIYSIRVLGPDSIPLQLKKIISETWGSMYVVYNPGHGIWTIIIYAGSQYSIRVEGFTAVNISATADCSECHPNATCEESFGSVECRCRDGFIGDGFTCSDIDECAYPWTNNCSYGICQNTFGSYTCVCQSGFTLSGSACIDINECASPELNRCHSSASCINYYGYYSCVCPSGYFGDGFHCEVDECRNGPCGLGNECIKSIGSYSCSDPCTNHTVLNEPWRSTSSIYDYRYNCDNSKNGWYRFIGSGGVRMPETCSPEYGCGTLASIWLSGSHPRLSDGIVNRTVCSSWSANCCLWSSTVQIKACPGGYHVYKLQGTPYNHCTLSYCTDPSTVVNNTCAADEEWKLKDGSYGCYCKDKYAVTGVADIRPDLTCNVYDMSVTFHKCQLKTLSLDAASVTLKDSSCFGLHDDPSTNTFTIRSQLQAGRCGLQINKNETHAIYKNTLYFTVESTGIITRDEELVVTLSCSYPLDMLISLNTVVNPLFGSTNISVGGTGQLTAYMALYKDNSYLTPYEGSEVKLSSKSMLYIGVFVQGGDTSQYVVVMKNCYATPTANPSDAVKYYIIKDSCPNKQDSTISVLENGASRKGRLSLQVFKFVGNYTNVYVHCAISLCDVTAGSCSPSCTGFGSRSAAAEETYQLKVGPIIREDLFTTGGCIGPHVPSALLGSVLLLMIQALLV
;
A
#
# COMPACT_ATOMS: atom_id res chain seq x y z
N MET A 1 10.17 -14.59 43.55
CA MET A 1 10.67 -15.60 44.52
C MET A 1 9.87 -16.87 44.31
N GLY A 2 10.54 -18.01 44.08
CA GLY A 2 9.98 -19.35 44.27
C GLY A 2 9.62 -20.15 43.00
N ASN A 3 10.61 -20.89 42.50
CA ASN A 3 10.53 -21.97 41.49
C ASN A 3 9.57 -23.11 41.87
N VAL A 4 9.18 -23.95 40.89
CA VAL A 4 9.53 -25.40 40.78
C VAL A 4 8.73 -26.03 39.59
N THR A 5 9.32 -26.30 38.42
CA THR A 5 9.99 -27.53 37.89
C THR A 5 9.12 -28.79 37.62
N MET A 6 9.07 -29.19 36.33
CA MET A 6 9.58 -30.47 35.73
C MET A 6 8.68 -31.73 35.51
N TYR A 7 8.58 -32.20 34.24
CA TYR A 7 9.08 -33.49 33.67
C TYR A 7 8.23 -34.07 32.47
N LEU A 8 8.75 -33.90 31.23
CA LEU A 8 9.32 -34.89 30.27
C LEU A 8 8.64 -36.23 29.81
N LEU A 9 8.96 -36.57 28.53
CA LEU A 9 9.13 -37.88 27.83
C LEU A 9 7.89 -38.57 27.17
N TYR A 10 7.87 -39.17 25.95
CA TYR A 10 8.77 -39.37 24.77
C TYR A 10 8.04 -40.21 23.66
N LEU A 11 8.65 -40.34 22.46
CA LEU A 11 8.63 -41.44 21.44
C LEU A 11 7.51 -41.65 20.38
N THR A 12 7.83 -41.20 19.14
CA THR A 12 8.04 -41.93 17.85
C THR A 12 7.18 -43.11 17.34
N CYS A 13 7.01 -43.11 15.99
CA CYS A 13 7.37 -44.18 15.01
C CYS A 13 6.27 -44.91 14.19
N ILE A 14 6.45 -44.81 12.85
CA ILE A 14 6.40 -45.87 11.81
C ILE A 14 5.08 -46.13 11.02
N PHE A 15 5.20 -45.92 9.69
CA PHE A 15 4.48 -46.43 8.49
C PHE A 15 4.19 -47.97 8.52
N PRO A 16 3.58 -48.69 7.54
CA PRO A 16 3.24 -48.35 6.13
C PRO A 16 1.94 -49.01 5.56
N LEU A 17 1.76 -48.89 4.22
CA LEU A 17 1.48 -49.98 3.25
C LEU A 17 0.04 -50.28 2.74
N PHE A 18 0.03 -50.62 1.43
CA PHE A 18 -0.97 -51.30 0.58
C PHE A 18 -2.14 -50.46 0.01
N THR A 19 -2.58 -50.57 -1.26
CA THR A 19 -2.08 -50.89 -2.63
C THR A 19 -3.33 -51.11 -3.50
N ARG A 20 -3.18 -50.94 -4.83
CA ARG A 20 -4.02 -51.49 -5.92
C ARG A 20 -5.43 -50.89 -6.03
N GLY A 21 -5.93 -50.54 -7.21
CA GLY A 21 -5.42 -50.75 -8.56
C GLY A 21 -6.59 -50.83 -9.54
N THR A 22 -6.24 -50.62 -10.80
CA THR A 22 -6.87 -51.13 -12.03
C THR A 22 -8.08 -50.41 -12.64
N THR A 23 -7.78 -49.84 -13.82
CA THR A 23 -8.44 -50.02 -15.15
C THR A 23 -9.84 -49.44 -15.34
N GLY A 24 -10.16 -48.75 -16.44
CA GLY A 24 -9.45 -48.47 -17.69
C GLY A 24 -10.44 -48.15 -18.81
N GLN A 25 -9.89 -47.69 -19.95
CA GLN A 25 -10.45 -47.62 -21.31
C GLN A 25 -11.42 -46.45 -21.62
N THR A 26 -10.96 -45.40 -22.33
CA THR A 26 -10.68 -45.26 -23.79
C THR A 26 -11.91 -45.19 -24.67
N THR A 27 -12.10 -44.03 -25.31
CA THR A 27 -12.45 -43.95 -26.74
C THR A 27 -11.84 -42.69 -27.35
N THR A 28 -11.08 -42.92 -28.41
CA THR A 28 -10.39 -42.00 -29.32
C THR A 28 -11.33 -41.45 -30.41
N SER A 29 -11.10 -40.21 -30.84
CA SER A 29 -11.25 -39.85 -32.26
C SER A 29 -10.33 -38.67 -32.58
N GLU A 30 -9.29 -38.96 -33.37
CA GLU A 30 -8.35 -38.01 -33.97
C GLU A 30 -8.96 -37.32 -35.21
N SER A 31 -8.60 -36.05 -35.41
CA SER A 31 -8.20 -35.55 -36.72
C SER A 31 -7.27 -34.33 -36.57
N SER A 32 -5.97 -34.59 -36.68
CA SER A 32 -4.85 -33.83 -37.28
C SER A 32 -5.13 -32.43 -37.86
N SER A 33 -4.24 -31.42 -37.87
CA SER A 33 -2.85 -31.17 -37.45
C SER A 33 -2.53 -29.74 -37.94
N ILE A 34 -1.80 -28.87 -37.25
CA ILE A 34 -0.32 -28.67 -37.30
C ILE A 34 0.07 -27.79 -36.09
N PRO A 35 1.05 -28.16 -35.24
CA PRO A 35 1.55 -27.32 -34.14
C PRO A 35 2.96 -26.76 -34.37
N TYR A 36 3.19 -25.52 -33.93
CA TYR A 36 4.51 -24.93 -33.67
C TYR A 36 4.99 -25.41 -32.29
N SER A 37 6.21 -25.97 -32.23
CA SER A 37 6.82 -26.53 -31.02
C SER A 37 7.44 -25.45 -30.12
N ASN A 38 6.92 -25.28 -28.91
CA ASN A 38 7.67 -24.71 -27.78
C ASN A 38 8.32 -25.87 -27.02
N SER A 39 9.63 -26.01 -27.09
CA SER A 39 10.39 -26.90 -26.21
C SER A 39 10.79 -26.14 -24.94
N TYR A 40 9.95 -26.21 -23.91
CA TYR A 40 10.42 -25.98 -22.54
C TYR A 40 11.35 -27.12 -22.16
N GLY A 41 12.64 -26.83 -22.06
CA GLY A 41 13.62 -27.76 -21.50
C GLY A 41 13.33 -28.01 -20.02
N THR A 42 13.09 -29.27 -19.69
CA THR A 42 12.98 -29.79 -18.32
C THR A 42 14.16 -29.36 -17.46
N ILE A 43 13.90 -28.57 -16.43
CA ILE A 43 14.84 -28.24 -15.36
C ILE A 43 15.15 -29.53 -14.60
N VAL A 44 16.41 -29.98 -14.66
CA VAL A 44 16.91 -31.01 -13.76
C VAL A 44 17.05 -30.36 -12.37
N GLN A 45 16.05 -30.54 -11.51
CA GLN A 45 16.15 -30.18 -10.10
C GLN A 45 17.23 -31.05 -9.45
N LYS A 46 18.36 -30.45 -9.08
CA LYS A 46 19.34 -31.07 -8.17
C LYS A 46 18.65 -31.28 -6.82
N SER A 47 18.69 -32.51 -6.31
CA SER A 47 18.09 -32.90 -5.03
C SER A 47 18.77 -32.15 -3.87
N CYS A 48 18.16 -31.07 -3.37
CA CYS A 48 18.57 -30.40 -2.14
C CYS A 48 18.25 -31.32 -0.94
N ALA A 49 19.22 -32.11 -0.51
CA ALA A 49 19.10 -32.92 0.70
C ALA A 49 19.16 -32.03 1.95
N VAL A 50 18.38 -32.41 2.96
CA VAL A 50 18.35 -31.79 4.28
C VAL A 50 19.71 -31.97 4.96
N GLN A 51 20.56 -30.93 5.02
CA GLN A 51 21.36 -30.53 6.20
C GLN A 51 22.28 -29.31 5.94
N THR A 52 22.27 -28.40 6.93
CA THR A 52 23.30 -27.43 7.37
C THR A 52 23.61 -26.09 6.69
N GLU A 53 23.16 -25.76 5.48
CA GLU A 53 23.35 -24.39 4.93
C GLU A 53 22.00 -23.68 4.75
N SER A 54 21.57 -22.91 5.75
CA SER A 54 20.40 -22.04 5.61
C SER A 54 20.82 -20.76 4.88
N SER A 55 20.57 -20.72 3.58
CA SER A 55 20.64 -19.51 2.77
C SER A 55 19.65 -18.47 3.29
N SER A 56 20.15 -17.37 3.85
CA SER A 56 19.35 -16.26 4.33
C SER A 56 19.85 -14.92 3.83
N LEU A 57 18.90 -14.05 3.52
CA LEU A 57 19.14 -12.70 3.02
C LEU A 57 18.50 -11.70 3.97
N THR A 58 19.30 -10.76 4.45
CA THR A 58 18.83 -9.72 5.37
C THR A 58 19.09 -8.34 4.82
N TYR A 59 18.06 -7.48 4.75
CA TYR A 59 18.22 -6.05 4.49
C TYR A 59 18.07 -5.28 5.78
N LEU A 60 19.06 -4.46 6.13
CA LEU A 60 18.97 -3.44 7.14
C LEU A 60 18.84 -2.10 6.44
N VAL A 61 17.71 -1.41 6.60
CA VAL A 61 17.33 -0.29 5.74
C VAL A 61 17.07 0.95 6.56
N ASP A 62 17.79 2.01 6.23
CA ASP A 62 17.57 3.35 6.73
C ASP A 62 16.24 3.89 6.17
N THR A 63 15.34 4.31 7.04
CA THR A 63 14.00 4.80 6.70
C THR A 63 13.82 6.28 7.02
N THR A 64 14.92 7.00 7.23
CA THR A 64 14.94 8.43 7.51
C THR A 64 14.51 9.25 6.29
N GLY A 65 14.01 10.46 6.51
CA GLY A 65 13.56 11.36 5.46
C GLY A 65 14.60 11.63 4.35
N SER A 66 15.89 11.56 4.65
CA SER A 66 16.99 11.79 3.70
C SER A 66 17.09 10.69 2.63
N MET A 67 16.70 9.46 2.97
CA MET A 67 16.61 8.32 2.05
C MET A 67 15.50 8.42 0.99
N TYR A 68 14.79 9.55 0.88
CA TYR A 68 13.65 9.68 -0.04
C TYR A 68 14.04 9.42 -1.50
N ASP A 69 15.08 10.11 -1.99
CA ASP A 69 15.55 9.96 -3.37
C ASP A 69 16.22 8.59 -3.59
N ASP A 70 16.94 8.11 -2.58
CA ASP A 70 17.56 6.79 -2.54
C ASP A 70 16.53 5.68 -2.68
N PHE A 71 15.38 5.78 -1.99
CA PHE A 71 14.31 4.81 -2.10
C PHE A 71 13.66 4.78 -3.48
N LEU A 72 13.55 5.92 -4.16
CA LEU A 72 13.04 5.92 -5.54
C LEU A 72 13.93 5.06 -6.43
N GLN A 73 15.26 5.16 -6.29
CA GLN A 73 16.19 4.35 -7.09
C GLN A 73 16.33 2.92 -6.59
N LEU A 74 16.43 2.71 -5.28
CA LEU A 74 16.58 1.39 -4.68
C LEU A 74 15.36 0.50 -4.95
N LYS A 75 14.13 1.05 -4.91
CA LYS A 75 12.92 0.27 -5.24
C LYS A 75 12.87 -0.13 -6.71
N ILE A 76 13.32 0.78 -7.58
CA ILE A 76 13.44 0.54 -9.00
C ILE A 76 14.37 -0.68 -9.25
N VAL A 77 15.52 -0.76 -8.55
CA VAL A 77 16.50 -1.84 -8.73
C VAL A 77 16.30 -3.07 -7.83
N ASN A 78 15.39 -3.02 -6.86
CA ASN A 78 15.24 -4.03 -5.81
C ASN A 78 14.97 -5.44 -6.36
N SER A 79 14.06 -5.58 -7.34
CA SER A 79 13.76 -6.90 -7.89
C SER A 79 14.96 -7.51 -8.62
N TRP A 80 15.73 -6.67 -9.34
CA TRP A 80 16.98 -7.09 -9.97
C TRP A 80 18.01 -7.55 -8.93
N LEU A 81 18.21 -6.77 -7.86
CA LEU A 81 19.13 -7.10 -6.78
C LEU A 81 18.73 -8.41 -6.10
N LEU A 82 17.43 -8.58 -5.88
CA LEU A 82 16.87 -9.78 -5.29
C LEU A 82 17.03 -10.99 -6.22
N ASP A 83 16.83 -10.86 -7.54
CA ASP A 83 17.16 -11.89 -8.55
C ASP A 83 18.60 -12.35 -8.41
N ARG A 84 19.55 -11.41 -8.38
CA ARG A 84 20.99 -11.65 -8.29
C ARG A 84 21.42 -12.31 -7.01
N VAL A 85 21.02 -11.77 -5.87
CA VAL A 85 21.38 -12.34 -4.58
C VAL A 85 20.72 -13.70 -4.39
N THR A 86 19.50 -13.91 -4.88
CA THR A 86 18.86 -15.24 -4.80
C THR A 86 19.53 -16.29 -5.70
N ALA A 87 20.07 -15.89 -6.86
CA ALA A 87 20.77 -16.79 -7.77
C ALA A 87 22.07 -17.36 -7.15
N ARG A 88 22.65 -16.71 -6.13
CA ARG A 88 23.78 -17.24 -5.34
C ARG A 88 23.46 -18.54 -4.63
N PHE A 89 22.19 -18.77 -4.29
CA PHE A 89 21.79 -19.90 -3.46
C PHE A 89 21.20 -20.98 -4.35
N PRO A 90 21.92 -22.08 -4.65
CA PRO A 90 21.45 -23.11 -5.59
C PRO A 90 20.14 -23.77 -5.14
N CYS A 91 19.85 -23.73 -3.83
CA CYS A 91 18.61 -24.22 -3.22
C CYS A 91 17.60 -23.10 -2.90
N GLY A 92 17.77 -21.88 -3.42
CA GLY A 92 17.00 -20.69 -3.10
C GLY A 92 17.31 -20.12 -1.72
N VAL A 93 16.73 -18.97 -1.36
CA VAL A 93 16.82 -18.38 -0.02
C VAL A 93 15.68 -18.93 0.85
N ARG A 94 16.01 -19.45 2.03
CA ARG A 94 15.04 -20.03 2.96
C ARG A 94 14.39 -19.00 3.88
N GLN A 95 15.11 -17.94 4.21
CA GLN A 95 14.60 -16.86 5.06
C GLN A 95 15.08 -15.51 4.56
N TYR A 96 14.13 -14.59 4.38
CA TYR A 96 14.38 -13.19 4.15
C TYR A 96 14.06 -12.40 5.42
N THR A 97 14.96 -11.53 5.85
CA THR A 97 14.76 -10.65 7.01
C THR A 97 14.91 -9.19 6.58
N MET A 98 13.99 -8.31 7.00
CA MET A 98 14.12 -6.86 6.81
C MET A 98 14.08 -6.19 8.17
N VAL A 99 15.04 -5.31 8.43
CA VAL A 99 15.11 -4.50 9.64
C VAL A 99 15.12 -3.05 9.23
N GLU A 100 14.15 -2.29 9.70
CA GLU A 100 14.08 -0.84 9.48
C GLU A 100 14.86 -0.14 10.60
N PHE A 101 15.54 0.98 10.30
CA PHE A 101 16.08 1.86 11.34
C PHE A 101 15.92 3.33 10.95
N ASN A 102 15.85 4.19 11.95
CA ASN A 102 15.68 5.64 11.89
C ASN A 102 16.12 6.22 13.25
N ASP A 103 16.44 7.49 13.34
CA ASP A 103 16.60 8.20 14.62
C ASP A 103 15.24 8.80 15.06
N PRO A 104 14.61 8.32 16.15
CA PRO A 104 15.15 7.51 17.25
C PRO A 104 14.69 6.05 17.30
N THR A 105 14.10 5.51 16.22
CA THR A 105 13.44 4.20 16.23
C THR A 105 14.18 3.14 15.43
N VAL A 106 14.44 1.99 16.06
CA VAL A 106 14.96 0.79 15.39
C VAL A 106 13.89 -0.30 15.36
N GLY A 107 13.72 -0.93 14.20
CA GLY A 107 12.63 -1.83 13.86
C GLY A 107 11.50 -1.12 13.10
N PRO A 108 10.49 -1.86 12.64
CA PRO A 108 10.22 -3.27 12.95
C PRO A 108 11.13 -4.27 12.22
N VAL A 109 11.17 -5.50 12.74
CA VAL A 109 11.76 -6.66 12.05
C VAL A 109 10.66 -7.39 11.30
N ARG A 110 10.87 -7.64 10.01
CA ARG A 110 9.95 -8.40 9.16
C ARG A 110 10.67 -9.61 8.62
N ILE A 111 10.03 -10.78 8.72
CA ILE A 111 10.57 -12.03 8.21
C ILE A 111 9.62 -12.57 7.14
N ALA A 112 10.17 -13.02 6.02
CA ALA A 112 9.43 -13.61 4.93
C ALA A 112 10.11 -14.91 4.45
N GLU A 113 9.31 -15.88 4.04
CA GLU A 113 9.77 -17.14 3.43
C GLU A 113 9.72 -17.10 1.89
N SER A 114 9.22 -16.00 1.31
CA SER A 114 9.17 -15.84 -0.13
C SER A 114 9.75 -14.52 -0.59
N LYS A 115 10.46 -14.61 -1.71
CA LYS A 115 11.00 -13.47 -2.44
C LYS A 115 9.98 -12.37 -2.70
N LYS A 116 8.76 -12.77 -3.11
CA LYS A 116 7.69 -11.84 -3.46
C LYS A 116 7.25 -11.01 -2.25
N VAL A 117 6.97 -11.67 -1.12
CA VAL A 117 6.55 -10.99 0.12
C VAL A 117 7.65 -10.06 0.63
N PHE A 118 8.92 -10.48 0.55
CA PHE A 118 10.06 -9.63 0.90
C PHE A 118 10.17 -8.39 -0.02
N GLY A 119 10.01 -8.58 -1.34
CA GLY A 119 9.97 -7.49 -2.32
C GLY A 119 8.82 -6.52 -2.06
N ASP A 120 7.62 -7.02 -1.74
CA ASP A 120 6.46 -6.21 -1.39
C ASP A 120 6.72 -5.37 -0.13
N PHE A 121 7.37 -5.95 0.89
CA PHE A 121 7.77 -5.21 2.09
C PHE A 121 8.73 -4.06 1.75
N PHE A 122 9.79 -4.33 1.00
CA PHE A 122 10.76 -3.31 0.60
C PHE A 122 10.11 -2.20 -0.23
N ASN A 123 9.25 -2.56 -1.18
CA ASN A 123 8.57 -1.59 -2.04
C ASN A 123 7.55 -0.73 -1.27
N SER A 124 7.03 -1.24 -0.15
CA SER A 124 6.13 -0.51 0.75
C SER A 124 6.83 0.42 1.73
N LEU A 125 8.17 0.39 1.84
CA LEU A 125 8.92 1.27 2.73
C LEU A 125 8.68 2.74 2.38
N VAL A 126 8.62 3.61 3.38
CA VAL A 126 8.47 5.05 3.18
C VAL A 126 9.52 5.74 4.04
N ALA A 127 10.28 6.64 3.43
CA ALA A 127 11.13 7.56 4.17
C ALA A 127 10.24 8.46 5.02
N THR A 128 10.39 8.40 6.34
CA THR A 128 9.58 9.17 7.28
C THR A 128 10.45 9.71 8.41
N GLY A 129 9.98 10.75 9.09
CA GLY A 129 10.78 11.43 10.12
C GLY A 129 11.89 12.31 9.52
N GLY A 130 12.83 12.69 10.38
CA GLY A 130 13.89 13.64 10.06
C GLY A 130 14.49 14.20 11.35
N GLY A 131 15.54 13.54 11.83
CA GLY A 131 16.56 14.10 12.69
C GLY A 131 17.88 13.93 11.94
N ASP A 132 18.68 14.98 11.85
CA ASP A 132 19.90 14.96 11.04
C ASP A 132 20.84 13.82 11.51
N CYS A 133 21.29 13.03 10.53
CA CYS A 133 22.66 12.58 10.35
C CYS A 133 23.59 12.86 11.55
N PRO A 134 24.16 11.85 12.24
CA PRO A 134 24.20 10.41 11.93
C PRO A 134 23.01 9.59 12.47
N GLU A 135 22.87 8.32 12.06
CA GLU A 135 21.72 7.41 12.33
C GLU A 135 22.00 6.21 13.25
N LEU A 136 20.96 5.54 13.79
CA LEU A 136 21.08 4.39 14.71
C LEU A 136 21.39 3.05 14.02
N ALA A 137 22.35 3.05 13.10
CA ALA A 137 22.68 1.90 12.26
C ALA A 137 23.23 0.68 13.05
N MET A 138 23.95 0.89 14.16
CA MET A 138 24.57 -0.23 14.91
C MET A 138 23.53 -1.02 15.70
N GLN A 139 22.56 -0.36 16.32
CA GLN A 139 21.42 -1.03 16.96
C GLN A 139 20.60 -1.81 15.94
N GLY A 140 20.38 -1.22 14.75
CA GLY A 140 19.76 -1.93 13.62
C GLY A 140 20.52 -3.18 13.21
N LEU A 141 21.86 -3.11 13.16
CA LEU A 141 22.70 -4.25 12.80
C LEU A 141 22.73 -5.35 13.85
N GLU A 142 22.76 -5.00 15.14
CA GLU A 142 22.63 -5.99 16.23
C GLU A 142 21.30 -6.75 16.07
N LEU A 143 20.20 -6.03 15.83
CA LEU A 143 18.88 -6.61 15.65
C LEU A 143 18.79 -7.49 14.39
N ALA A 144 19.42 -7.07 13.29
CA ALA A 144 19.53 -7.86 12.07
C ALA A 144 20.27 -9.18 12.33
N LEU A 145 21.43 -9.13 12.98
CA LEU A 145 22.23 -10.33 13.31
C LEU A 145 21.47 -11.29 14.25
N GLN A 146 20.72 -10.77 15.22
CA GLN A 146 19.93 -11.60 16.14
C GLN A 146 18.76 -12.34 15.48
N ASN A 147 18.17 -11.75 14.42
CA ASN A 147 16.99 -12.29 13.75
C ASN A 147 17.30 -12.99 12.42
N SER A 148 18.58 -13.12 12.08
CA SER A 148 19.03 -13.80 10.86
C SER A 148 19.65 -15.15 11.20
N PRO A 149 19.42 -16.20 10.38
CA PRO A 149 20.10 -17.48 10.55
C PRO A 149 21.64 -17.36 10.51
N PRO A 150 22.39 -18.35 11.02
CA PRO A 150 23.84 -18.40 10.81
C PRO A 150 24.21 -18.39 9.32
N SER A 151 25.37 -17.82 8.99
CA SER A 151 25.89 -17.66 7.63
C SER A 151 24.99 -16.80 6.73
N SER A 152 24.26 -15.84 7.31
CA SER A 152 23.41 -14.91 6.55
C SER A 152 24.24 -13.92 5.74
N PHE A 153 23.71 -13.53 4.59
CA PHE A 153 24.15 -12.34 3.87
C PHE A 153 23.32 -11.14 4.33
N ILE A 154 23.97 -10.16 4.96
CA ILE A 154 23.34 -8.94 5.47
C ILE A 154 23.77 -7.76 4.62
N LEU A 155 22.82 -7.05 4.04
CA LEU A 155 23.01 -5.82 3.27
C LEU A 155 22.43 -4.64 4.04
N VAL A 156 23.29 -3.70 4.41
CA VAL A 156 22.93 -2.44 5.07
C VAL A 156 22.79 -1.35 4.02
N LEU A 157 21.65 -0.66 3.97
CA LEU A 157 21.33 0.41 3.02
C LEU A 157 21.12 1.71 3.82
N THR A 158 21.95 2.73 3.59
CA THR A 158 21.87 4.01 4.31
C THR A 158 22.55 5.14 3.54
N ASP A 159 22.09 6.37 3.75
CA ASP A 159 22.74 7.58 3.27
C ASP A 159 23.48 8.34 4.40
N ALA A 160 23.65 7.70 5.56
CA ALA A 160 24.18 8.31 6.78
C ALA A 160 25.35 7.53 7.42
N SER A 161 26.09 8.22 8.29
CA SER A 161 27.08 7.65 9.22
C SER A 161 26.40 7.06 10.46
N ALA A 162 27.10 6.22 11.23
CA ALA A 162 26.52 5.60 12.43
C ALA A 162 26.63 6.52 13.66
N LYS A 163 25.50 6.89 14.25
CA LYS A 163 25.42 7.74 15.46
C LYS A 163 25.87 7.00 16.70
N ASP A 164 25.48 5.74 16.81
CA ASP A 164 25.65 4.90 17.98
C ASP A 164 27.01 4.15 18.02
N TYR A 165 27.96 4.58 17.18
CA TYR A 165 29.32 4.01 17.10
C TYR A 165 30.11 4.09 18.43
N TYR A 166 29.83 5.10 19.27
CA TYR A 166 30.51 5.30 20.54
C TYR A 166 30.08 4.31 21.63
N ASN A 167 28.99 3.56 21.43
CA ASN A 167 28.50 2.58 22.39
C ASN A 167 29.33 1.29 22.32
N THR A 168 30.40 1.22 23.11
CA THR A 168 31.34 0.08 23.10
C THR A 168 30.68 -1.26 23.43
N THR A 169 29.66 -1.29 24.28
CA THR A 169 28.93 -2.52 24.61
C THR A 169 28.18 -3.07 23.40
N LEU A 170 27.46 -2.20 22.69
CA LEU A 170 26.75 -2.54 21.46
C LEU A 170 27.71 -3.08 20.39
N ILE A 171 28.82 -2.36 20.15
CA ILE A 171 29.83 -2.78 19.17
C ILE A 171 30.46 -4.13 19.52
N ASN A 172 30.77 -4.39 20.79
CA ASN A 172 31.30 -5.68 21.23
C ASN A 172 30.29 -6.82 21.04
N ASN A 173 29.00 -6.57 21.27
CA ASN A 173 27.94 -7.55 20.99
C ASN A 173 27.87 -7.88 19.50
N ILE A 174 27.93 -6.86 18.63
CA ILE A 174 27.94 -7.05 17.17
C ILE A 174 29.11 -7.95 16.75
N TYR A 175 30.33 -7.68 17.23
CA TYR A 175 31.48 -8.54 16.94
C TYR A 175 31.29 -9.98 17.46
N SER A 176 30.70 -10.16 18.64
CA SER A 176 30.39 -11.50 19.17
C SER A 176 29.34 -12.24 18.34
N LEU A 177 28.32 -11.53 17.86
CA LEU A 177 27.28 -12.08 16.97
C LEU A 177 27.86 -12.44 15.60
N ILE A 178 28.71 -11.60 15.02
CA ILE A 178 29.42 -11.92 13.77
C ILE A 178 30.29 -13.17 13.94
N ALA A 179 31.06 -13.26 15.03
CA ALA A 179 31.92 -14.41 15.30
C ALA A 179 31.13 -15.72 15.52
N SER A 180 29.95 -15.65 16.15
CA SER A 180 29.13 -16.83 16.41
C SER A 180 28.26 -17.25 15.22
N THR A 181 27.74 -16.30 14.46
CA THR A 181 26.87 -16.59 13.30
C THR A 181 27.65 -16.81 12.02
N GLN A 182 28.89 -16.31 11.90
CA GLN A 182 29.66 -16.28 10.65
C GLN A 182 28.90 -15.57 9.50
N SER A 183 28.04 -14.61 9.84
CA SER A 183 27.28 -13.82 8.86
C SER A 183 28.15 -12.75 8.22
N GLN A 184 27.91 -12.47 6.93
CA GLN A 184 28.61 -11.44 6.16
C GLN A 184 27.83 -10.12 6.16
N VAL A 185 28.49 -9.00 6.45
CA VAL A 185 27.84 -7.68 6.50
C VAL A 185 28.40 -6.74 5.44
N PHE A 186 27.59 -6.46 4.43
CA PHE A 186 27.88 -5.52 3.36
C PHE A 186 27.15 -4.21 3.60
N PHE A 187 27.85 -3.09 3.47
CA PHE A 187 27.27 -1.76 3.57
C PHE A 187 27.18 -1.16 2.17
N LEU A 188 26.00 -0.70 1.78
CA LEU A 188 25.77 0.13 0.61
C LEU A 188 25.38 1.52 1.10
N ILE A 189 26.32 2.45 0.97
CA ILE A 189 26.27 3.78 1.51
C ILE A 189 26.19 4.78 0.35
N THR A 190 25.10 5.53 0.28
CA THR A 190 24.83 6.46 -0.82
C THR A 190 25.14 7.93 -0.47
N GLY A 191 25.18 8.23 0.83
CA GLY A 191 25.47 9.54 1.40
C GLY A 191 26.42 9.45 2.60
N LEU A 192 26.91 10.59 3.06
CA LEU A 192 27.76 10.68 4.26
C LEU A 192 27.38 11.93 5.06
N CYS A 193 27.31 11.79 6.39
CA CYS A 193 27.07 12.91 7.29
C CYS A 193 28.35 13.74 7.57
N GLY A 194 29.51 13.19 7.24
CA GLY A 194 30.82 13.77 7.49
C GLY A 194 31.85 13.33 6.45
N SER A 195 33.03 12.97 6.91
CA SER A 195 34.13 12.48 6.10
C SER A 195 34.27 10.96 6.20
N MET A 196 34.81 10.32 5.15
CA MET A 196 35.21 8.91 5.18
C MET A 196 36.29 8.57 6.22
N SER A 197 36.88 9.59 6.85
CA SER A 197 37.90 9.44 7.90
C SER A 197 37.32 9.63 9.31
N ASP A 198 36.03 9.95 9.42
CA ASP A 198 35.40 10.21 10.71
C ASP A 198 35.05 8.88 11.42
N PRO A 199 35.15 8.82 12.75
CA PRO A 199 34.95 7.57 13.51
C PRO A 199 33.57 6.91 13.31
N ASP A 200 32.55 7.73 13.07
CA ASP A 200 31.16 7.34 12.79
C ASP A 200 30.99 6.62 11.44
N PHE A 201 31.89 6.86 10.49
CA PHE A 201 31.99 6.08 9.25
C PHE A 201 32.96 4.90 9.39
N LEU A 202 34.09 5.09 10.08
CA LEU A 202 35.12 4.05 10.24
C LEU A 202 34.58 2.79 10.91
N VAL A 203 33.57 2.90 11.77
CA VAL A 203 32.93 1.73 12.38
C VAL A 203 32.36 0.75 11.35
N TYR A 204 31.79 1.24 10.23
CA TYR A 204 31.31 0.38 9.15
C TYR A 204 32.43 -0.41 8.51
N ARG A 205 33.59 0.23 8.28
CA ARG A 205 34.78 -0.43 7.73
C ARG A 205 35.27 -1.55 8.64
N ASN A 206 35.33 -1.28 9.95
CA ASN A 206 35.81 -2.23 10.95
C ASN A 206 34.87 -3.44 11.05
N ILE A 207 33.56 -3.22 11.01
CA ILE A 207 32.54 -4.29 11.05
C ILE A 207 32.54 -5.13 9.76
N ALA A 208 32.58 -4.47 8.60
CA ALA A 208 32.74 -5.16 7.32
C ALA A 208 34.03 -5.98 7.32
N ALA A 209 35.11 -5.46 7.92
CA ALA A 209 36.36 -6.18 8.09
C ALA A 209 36.24 -7.40 8.98
N ALA A 210 35.50 -7.33 10.07
CA ALA A 210 35.32 -8.48 10.95
C ALA A 210 34.38 -9.55 10.38
N SER A 211 33.45 -9.18 9.49
CA SER A 211 32.40 -10.07 8.96
C SER A 211 32.67 -10.65 7.57
N PHE A 212 33.86 -10.49 6.99
CA PHE A 212 34.11 -10.87 5.58
C PHE A 212 33.17 -10.16 4.60
N GLY A 213 32.79 -8.92 4.96
CA GLY A 213 31.95 -8.07 4.14
C GLY A 213 32.71 -6.89 3.55
N HIS A 214 31.97 -5.98 2.92
CA HIS A 214 32.52 -4.83 2.21
C HIS A 214 31.71 -3.55 2.44
N VAL A 215 32.35 -2.39 2.33
CA VAL A 215 31.68 -1.08 2.31
C VAL A 215 31.70 -0.54 0.88
N PHE A 216 30.52 -0.37 0.30
CA PHE A 216 30.30 0.27 -0.98
C PHE A 216 29.83 1.68 -0.74
N GLN A 217 30.69 2.67 -1.00
CA GLN A 217 30.26 4.05 -1.01
C GLN A 217 30.05 4.48 -2.45
N VAL A 218 28.82 4.72 -2.87
CA VAL A 218 28.52 5.05 -4.27
C VAL A 218 27.56 6.20 -4.42
N SER A 219 27.72 6.93 -5.51
CA SER A 219 26.65 7.80 -5.97
C SER A 219 25.47 6.96 -6.43
N LEU A 220 24.25 7.45 -6.21
CA LEU A 220 23.02 6.88 -6.76
C LEU A 220 23.12 6.62 -8.28
N SER A 221 23.79 7.50 -9.03
CA SER A 221 24.01 7.34 -10.48
C SER A 221 24.91 6.15 -10.86
N ASP A 222 25.67 5.62 -9.91
CA ASP A 222 26.65 4.55 -10.11
C ASP A 222 26.20 3.20 -9.51
N LEU A 223 24.95 3.08 -9.05
CA LEU A 223 24.41 1.84 -8.45
C LEU A 223 24.63 0.62 -9.36
N ASN A 224 24.54 0.77 -10.69
CA ASN A 224 24.81 -0.30 -11.65
C ASN A 224 26.22 -0.88 -11.59
N LYS A 225 27.21 -0.09 -11.16
CA LYS A 225 28.60 -0.54 -11.02
C LYS A 225 28.78 -1.39 -9.76
N VAL A 226 28.13 -1.01 -8.66
CA VAL A 226 28.06 -1.84 -7.43
C VAL A 226 27.42 -3.18 -7.73
N PHE A 227 26.44 -3.17 -8.60
CA PHE A 227 25.70 -4.36 -8.98
C PHE A 227 26.54 -5.37 -9.78
N ASN A 228 27.45 -4.91 -10.63
CA ASN A 228 28.47 -5.77 -11.24
C ASN A 228 29.46 -6.31 -10.20
N TYR A 229 29.80 -5.51 -9.18
CA TYR A 229 30.66 -5.95 -8.06
C TYR A 229 30.00 -7.07 -7.26
N LEU A 230 28.72 -6.89 -6.92
CA LEU A 230 27.94 -7.89 -6.22
C LEU A 230 27.82 -9.16 -7.06
N ASP A 231 27.56 -9.06 -8.36
CA ASP A 231 27.49 -10.24 -9.24
C ASP A 231 28.79 -11.09 -9.20
N PHE A 232 29.96 -10.44 -9.28
CA PHE A 232 31.24 -11.13 -9.15
C PHE A 232 31.42 -11.76 -7.76
N THR A 233 31.16 -11.00 -6.69
CA THR A 233 31.32 -11.48 -5.30
C THR A 233 30.33 -12.60 -4.95
N LEU A 234 29.13 -12.56 -5.52
CA LEU A 234 28.04 -13.49 -5.25
C LEU A 234 28.07 -14.74 -6.14
N SER A 235 28.83 -14.74 -7.23
CA SER A 235 29.01 -15.91 -8.11
C SER A 235 29.76 -17.09 -7.48
N ARG A 236 30.31 -16.92 -6.26
CA ARG A 236 31.20 -17.89 -5.62
C ARG A 236 30.59 -18.50 -4.34
N PRO A 237 30.70 -19.83 -4.12
CA PRO A 237 30.20 -20.49 -2.91
C PRO A 237 30.87 -19.93 -1.63
N SER A 238 30.11 -19.76 -0.54
CA SER A 238 30.64 -19.24 0.74
C SER A 238 31.60 -20.20 1.45
N ASN A 239 31.51 -21.50 1.16
CA ASN A 239 32.21 -22.54 1.93
C ASN A 239 33.61 -22.88 1.40
N SER A 240 34.11 -22.13 0.41
CA SER A 240 35.45 -22.28 -0.19
C SER A 240 36.45 -21.17 0.16
N SER A 241 36.03 -20.09 0.80
CA SER A 241 36.85 -18.89 1.05
C SER A 241 37.51 -18.90 2.43
N GLU A 242 38.82 -18.61 2.49
CA GLU A 242 39.60 -18.40 3.72
C GLU A 242 40.28 -17.02 3.68
N ARG A 243 40.26 -16.28 4.80
CA ARG A 243 40.95 -14.98 4.88
C ARG A 243 42.43 -15.18 5.18
N LEU A 244 43.26 -14.77 4.24
CA LEU A 244 44.72 -14.83 4.35
C LEU A 244 45.30 -13.57 4.96
N PHE A 245 44.69 -12.42 4.67
CA PHE A 245 45.19 -11.14 5.10
C PHE A 245 44.08 -10.13 5.30
N SER A 246 44.30 -9.24 6.26
CA SER A 246 43.59 -7.98 6.32
C SER A 246 44.39 -6.95 7.07
N GLY A 247 44.28 -5.70 6.63
CA GLY A 247 44.87 -4.59 7.36
C GLY A 247 44.04 -3.32 7.21
N GLU A 248 44.09 -2.50 8.25
CA GLU A 248 43.60 -1.14 8.23
C GLU A 248 44.80 -0.21 8.40
N TYR A 249 44.91 0.77 7.52
CA TYR A 249 46.09 1.59 7.38
C TYR A 249 45.72 3.06 7.24
N THR A 250 46.55 3.93 7.81
CA THR A 250 46.48 5.38 7.59
C THR A 250 47.06 5.74 6.22
N ALA A 251 46.83 6.98 5.78
CA ALA A 251 47.35 7.51 4.53
C ALA A 251 48.89 7.35 4.42
N GLY A 252 49.38 7.07 3.22
CA GLY A 252 50.80 6.86 2.95
C GLY A 252 51.11 5.48 2.36
N ASN A 253 52.39 5.09 2.45
CA ASN A 253 52.90 3.84 1.89
C ASN A 253 52.97 2.78 2.99
N ASN A 254 52.10 1.76 2.92
CA ASN A 254 52.11 0.64 3.85
C ASN A 254 52.35 -0.67 3.11
N SER A 255 52.95 -1.62 3.81
CA SER A 255 53.17 -2.97 3.30
C SER A 255 52.72 -4.02 4.31
N GLY A 256 52.18 -5.12 3.82
CA GLY A 256 51.81 -6.28 4.62
C GLY A 256 52.29 -7.57 3.97
N THR A 257 52.48 -8.61 4.78
CA THR A 257 52.82 -9.95 4.30
C THR A 257 51.79 -10.96 4.77
N PHE A 258 51.54 -11.98 3.95
CA PHE A 258 50.61 -13.05 4.28
C PHE A 258 51.04 -14.38 3.66
N PRO A 259 50.78 -15.51 4.33
CA PRO A 259 51.07 -16.83 3.78
C PRO A 259 49.98 -17.27 2.81
N VAL A 260 50.37 -17.97 1.75
CA VAL A 260 49.47 -18.66 0.82
C VAL A 260 49.82 -20.14 0.80
N ALA A 261 48.82 -20.99 1.07
CA ALA A 261 48.93 -22.45 1.07
C ALA A 261 48.70 -23.05 -0.33
N ASP A 262 49.06 -24.34 -0.51
CA ASP A 262 49.04 -25.05 -1.80
C ASP A 262 47.64 -25.31 -2.39
N ASN A 263 46.57 -25.08 -1.63
CA ASN A 263 45.21 -25.48 -1.97
C ASN A 263 44.34 -24.35 -2.55
N TYR A 264 44.86 -23.13 -2.67
CA TYR A 264 44.11 -22.00 -3.21
C TYR A 264 44.18 -21.93 -4.73
N THR A 265 43.01 -21.85 -5.36
CA THR A 265 42.84 -21.68 -6.81
C THR A 265 42.88 -20.21 -7.22
N SER A 266 42.43 -19.31 -6.34
CA SER A 266 42.52 -17.86 -6.56
C SER A 266 42.65 -17.09 -5.26
N LEU A 267 43.28 -15.92 -5.33
CA LEU A 267 43.25 -14.89 -4.31
C LEU A 267 42.42 -13.73 -4.82
N ILE A 268 41.52 -13.22 -3.98
CA ILE A 268 40.84 -11.95 -4.22
C ILE A 268 41.44 -10.93 -3.27
N ILE A 269 41.85 -9.81 -3.83
CA ILE A 269 42.41 -8.67 -3.10
C ILE A 269 41.43 -7.53 -3.24
N THR A 270 40.96 -7.03 -2.11
CA THR A 270 39.94 -6.00 -2.07
C THR A 270 40.46 -4.82 -1.26
N THR A 271 40.32 -3.61 -1.80
CA THR A 271 40.71 -2.36 -1.15
C THR A 271 39.50 -1.45 -1.01
N ASP A 272 39.42 -0.75 0.11
CA ASP A 272 38.44 0.31 0.38
C ASP A 272 39.18 1.56 0.86
N GLY A 273 38.99 2.68 0.16
CA GLY A 273 39.72 3.93 0.29
C GLY A 273 40.33 4.43 -1.03
N VAL A 274 40.83 5.67 -1.03
CA VAL A 274 41.44 6.28 -2.23
C VAL A 274 42.86 5.75 -2.44
N ILE A 275 42.97 4.66 -3.21
CA ILE A 275 44.24 3.98 -3.51
C ILE A 275 44.90 4.60 -4.74
N TYR A 276 46.09 5.17 -4.57
CA TYR A 276 46.89 5.71 -5.68
C TYR A 276 47.68 4.62 -6.41
N SER A 277 48.22 3.63 -5.68
CA SER A 277 48.88 2.48 -6.30
C SER A 277 48.87 1.26 -5.38
N ILE A 278 48.81 0.07 -5.99
CA ILE A 278 48.94 -1.23 -5.34
C ILE A 278 49.95 -2.08 -6.10
N ARG A 279 50.84 -2.74 -5.37
CA ARG A 279 51.78 -3.73 -5.91
C ARG A 279 51.72 -4.99 -5.06
N VAL A 280 51.66 -6.13 -5.73
CA VAL A 280 51.61 -7.44 -5.10
C VAL A 280 52.79 -8.24 -5.59
N LEU A 281 53.62 -8.68 -4.66
CA LEU A 281 54.81 -9.47 -4.88
C LEU A 281 54.50 -10.90 -4.45
N GLY A 282 54.71 -11.84 -5.38
CA GLY A 282 54.67 -13.26 -5.06
C GLY A 282 55.85 -13.71 -4.19
N PRO A 283 55.94 -15.01 -3.88
CA PRO A 283 57.00 -15.59 -3.05
C PRO A 283 58.41 -15.31 -3.60
N ASP A 284 58.55 -15.22 -4.92
CA ASP A 284 59.81 -14.91 -5.61
C ASP A 284 60.17 -13.42 -5.62
N SER A 285 59.40 -12.57 -4.91
CA SER A 285 59.52 -11.10 -4.92
C SER A 285 59.32 -10.44 -6.28
N ILE A 286 58.78 -11.17 -7.26
CA ILE A 286 58.46 -10.66 -8.60
C ILE A 286 57.08 -9.97 -8.54
N PRO A 287 56.95 -8.72 -9.04
CA PRO A 287 55.66 -8.04 -9.14
C PRO A 287 54.73 -8.73 -10.14
N LEU A 288 53.50 -9.01 -9.72
CA LEU A 288 52.47 -9.56 -10.59
C LEU A 288 51.67 -8.46 -11.28
N GLN A 289 51.28 -8.74 -12.53
CA GLN A 289 50.26 -7.95 -13.23
C GLN A 289 48.89 -8.37 -12.70
N LEU A 290 48.31 -7.55 -11.83
CA LEU A 290 47.01 -7.83 -11.25
C LEU A 290 45.93 -7.69 -12.33
N LYS A 291 45.10 -8.73 -12.50
CA LYS A 291 43.85 -8.60 -13.26
C LYS A 291 42.90 -7.78 -12.40
N LYS A 292 42.81 -6.50 -12.74
CA LYS A 292 41.86 -5.54 -12.14
C LYS A 292 40.46 -5.89 -12.65
N ILE A 293 39.58 -6.27 -11.72
CA ILE A 293 38.20 -6.63 -12.04
C ILE A 293 37.34 -5.37 -11.98
N ILE A 294 37.49 -4.59 -10.91
CA ILE A 294 36.74 -3.35 -10.67
C ILE A 294 37.69 -2.31 -10.07
N SER A 295 37.53 -1.06 -10.48
CA SER A 295 38.39 0.05 -10.05
C SER A 295 37.60 1.32 -9.94
N GLU A 296 37.28 1.68 -8.71
CA GLU A 296 36.56 2.90 -8.36
C GLU A 296 37.42 3.78 -7.46
N THR A 297 37.02 5.04 -7.31
CA THR A 297 37.74 6.04 -6.52
C THR A 297 37.80 5.71 -5.02
N TRP A 298 36.83 4.94 -4.54
CA TRP A 298 36.65 4.56 -3.13
C TRP A 298 37.01 3.09 -2.86
N GLY A 299 37.42 2.32 -3.87
CA GLY A 299 37.77 0.92 -3.68
C GLY A 299 38.05 0.17 -4.97
N SER A 300 38.74 -0.97 -4.88
CA SER A 300 39.11 -1.77 -6.05
C SER A 300 39.20 -3.24 -5.69
N MET A 301 38.94 -4.10 -6.67
CA MET A 301 39.06 -5.54 -6.53
C MET A 301 40.00 -6.10 -7.61
N TYR A 302 40.90 -6.96 -7.15
CA TYR A 302 41.90 -7.63 -7.96
C TYR A 302 41.79 -9.12 -7.72
N VAL A 303 42.06 -9.90 -8.77
CA VAL A 303 42.15 -11.36 -8.65
C VAL A 303 43.53 -11.83 -9.09
N VAL A 304 44.05 -12.81 -8.35
CA VAL A 304 45.25 -13.57 -8.68
C VAL A 304 44.84 -15.02 -8.82
N TYR A 305 44.99 -15.59 -10.01
CA TYR A 305 44.72 -17.01 -10.23
C TYR A 305 45.97 -17.83 -9.96
N ASN A 306 45.79 -19.02 -9.38
CA ASN A 306 46.83 -20.01 -9.08
C ASN A 306 48.03 -19.39 -8.35
N PRO A 307 47.82 -18.82 -7.16
CA PRO A 307 48.89 -18.19 -6.42
C PRO A 307 49.97 -19.23 -6.03
N GLY A 308 51.24 -18.94 -6.32
CA GLY A 308 52.34 -19.76 -5.84
C GLY A 308 52.39 -19.81 -4.30
N HIS A 309 52.73 -20.98 -3.75
CA HIS A 309 52.84 -21.16 -2.31
C HIS A 309 53.97 -20.32 -1.72
N GLY A 310 53.76 -19.84 -0.49
CA GLY A 310 54.79 -19.10 0.25
C GLY A 310 54.30 -17.75 0.77
N ILE A 311 55.23 -16.87 1.09
CA ILE A 311 54.93 -15.56 1.67
C ILE A 311 54.74 -14.54 0.57
N TRP A 312 53.57 -13.94 0.53
CA TRP A 312 53.23 -12.86 -0.38
C TRP A 312 53.38 -11.51 0.31
N THR A 313 53.74 -10.49 -0.46
CA THR A 313 53.86 -9.11 0.04
C THR A 313 52.96 -8.18 -0.75
N ILE A 314 52.19 -7.37 -0.04
CA ILE A 314 51.36 -6.32 -0.63
C ILE A 314 51.89 -4.96 -0.23
N ILE A 315 52.00 -4.04 -1.18
CA ILE A 315 52.52 -2.69 -0.99
C ILE A 315 51.50 -1.72 -1.57
N ILE A 316 50.96 -0.83 -0.74
CA ILE A 316 49.89 0.10 -1.12
C ILE A 316 50.29 1.53 -0.76
N TYR A 317 50.05 2.43 -1.70
CA TYR A 317 50.11 3.87 -1.49
C TYR A 317 48.71 4.47 -1.64
N ALA A 318 48.23 5.15 -0.59
CA ALA A 318 46.91 5.75 -0.54
C ALA A 318 46.93 7.18 0.03
N GLY A 319 45.95 7.99 -0.38
CA GLY A 319 45.82 9.39 0.04
C GLY A 319 45.01 9.60 1.32
N SER A 320 44.28 8.59 1.78
CA SER A 320 43.42 8.60 2.97
C SER A 320 43.59 7.31 3.76
N GLN A 321 42.89 7.18 4.89
CA GLN A 321 42.73 5.89 5.56
C GLN A 321 42.08 4.88 4.61
N TYR A 322 42.56 3.64 4.65
CA TYR A 322 42.09 2.56 3.79
C TYR A 322 42.13 1.22 4.50
N SER A 323 41.33 0.28 4.00
CA SER A 323 41.41 -1.11 4.39
C SER A 323 41.77 -1.99 3.18
N ILE A 324 42.42 -3.11 3.47
CA ILE A 324 42.75 -4.14 2.50
C ILE A 324 42.34 -5.49 3.04
N ARG A 325 41.83 -6.36 2.18
CA ARG A 325 41.60 -7.77 2.46
C ARG A 325 42.20 -8.65 1.36
N VAL A 326 42.69 -9.81 1.75
CA VAL A 326 43.04 -10.90 0.83
C VAL A 326 42.34 -12.17 1.27
N GLU A 327 41.57 -12.73 0.36
CA GLU A 327 40.80 -13.97 0.54
C GLU A 327 41.32 -15.02 -0.44
N GLY A 328 41.67 -16.20 0.07
CA GLY A 328 42.04 -17.36 -0.72
C GLY A 328 40.84 -18.26 -0.92
N PHE A 329 40.63 -18.73 -2.15
CA PHE A 329 39.52 -19.63 -2.50
C PHE A 329 40.05 -21.02 -2.83
N THR A 330 39.61 -22.01 -2.07
CA THR A 330 39.87 -23.43 -2.34
C THR A 330 38.72 -23.97 -3.18
N ALA A 331 38.98 -24.63 -4.30
CA ALA A 331 37.89 -25.33 -4.99
C ALA A 331 37.37 -26.43 -4.04
N VAL A 332 36.10 -26.37 -3.67
CA VAL A 332 35.46 -27.50 -2.98
C VAL A 332 35.62 -28.70 -3.91
N ASN A 333 36.06 -29.84 -3.39
CA ASN A 333 36.13 -31.13 -4.08
C ASN A 333 34.69 -31.58 -4.46
N ILE A 334 34.07 -30.90 -5.42
CA ILE A 334 33.12 -31.51 -6.34
C ILE A 334 34.00 -32.47 -7.12
N SER A 335 33.66 -33.76 -7.06
CA SER A 335 34.38 -34.89 -7.64
C SER A 335 35.41 -34.54 -8.71
N ALA A 336 36.59 -35.16 -8.65
CA ALA A 336 37.67 -35.13 -9.64
C ALA A 336 37.30 -35.63 -11.06
N THR A 337 36.11 -35.27 -11.54
CA THR A 337 35.46 -35.58 -12.81
C THR A 337 34.60 -34.43 -13.31
N ALA A 338 34.57 -33.25 -12.68
CA ALA A 338 33.88 -32.09 -13.24
C ALA A 338 34.63 -31.64 -14.50
N ASP A 339 34.01 -31.89 -15.66
CA ASP A 339 34.48 -31.54 -17.00
C ASP A 339 33.73 -30.26 -17.45
N CYS A 340 34.31 -29.44 -18.33
CA CYS A 340 33.62 -28.29 -18.92
C CYS A 340 32.29 -28.64 -19.58
N SER A 341 32.08 -29.92 -19.90
CA SER A 341 30.79 -30.45 -20.37
C SER A 341 29.65 -30.33 -19.36
N GLU A 342 29.94 -30.13 -18.07
CA GLU A 342 28.94 -29.91 -17.01
C GLU A 342 28.53 -28.44 -16.86
N CYS A 343 29.27 -27.49 -17.44
CA CYS A 343 28.87 -26.08 -17.43
C CYS A 343 27.60 -25.86 -18.26
N HIS A 344 26.81 -24.87 -17.89
CA HIS A 344 25.66 -24.47 -18.69
C HIS A 344 26.11 -24.08 -20.12
N PRO A 345 25.34 -24.37 -21.19
CA PRO A 345 25.71 -23.97 -22.56
C PRO A 345 25.95 -22.47 -22.75
N ASN A 346 25.31 -21.64 -21.92
CA ASN A 346 25.50 -20.19 -21.86
C ASN A 346 26.48 -19.73 -20.78
N ALA A 347 27.32 -20.63 -20.28
CA ALA A 347 28.46 -20.29 -19.45
C ALA A 347 29.76 -20.31 -20.26
N THR A 348 30.74 -19.54 -19.81
CA THR A 348 32.15 -19.73 -20.11
C THR A 348 32.72 -20.70 -19.09
N CYS A 349 33.34 -21.77 -19.59
CA CYS A 349 34.15 -22.65 -18.77
C CYS A 349 35.60 -22.17 -18.83
N GLU A 350 36.21 -21.91 -17.68
CA GLU A 350 37.65 -21.72 -17.57
C GLU A 350 38.22 -22.89 -16.76
N GLU A 351 39.04 -23.72 -17.41
CA GLU A 351 39.79 -24.77 -16.72
C GLU A 351 41.05 -24.16 -16.10
N SER A 352 41.14 -24.19 -14.77
CA SER A 352 42.35 -23.81 -14.06
C SER A 352 42.77 -24.91 -13.09
N PHE A 353 43.92 -25.52 -13.41
CA PHE A 353 44.69 -26.45 -12.57
C PHE A 353 43.87 -27.52 -11.83
N GLY A 354 42.94 -28.17 -12.55
CA GLY A 354 42.16 -29.30 -12.03
C GLY A 354 40.82 -28.92 -11.38
N SER A 355 40.43 -27.65 -11.45
CA SER A 355 39.08 -27.17 -11.13
C SER A 355 38.44 -26.51 -12.35
N VAL A 356 37.14 -26.79 -12.55
CA VAL A 356 36.31 -26.19 -13.60
C VAL A 356 35.54 -25.03 -12.98
N GLU A 357 35.84 -23.80 -13.41
CA GLU A 357 35.06 -22.60 -13.05
C GLU A 357 34.08 -22.29 -14.20
N CYS A 358 32.79 -22.53 -13.96
CA CYS A 358 31.73 -22.11 -14.88
C CYS A 358 31.27 -20.70 -14.48
N ARG A 359 31.27 -19.76 -15.43
CA ARG A 359 30.71 -18.42 -15.25
C ARG A 359 29.66 -18.15 -16.32
N CYS A 360 28.46 -17.70 -15.97
CA CYS A 360 27.47 -17.33 -16.99
C CYS A 360 28.05 -16.25 -17.92
N ARG A 361 27.77 -16.37 -19.22
CA ARG A 361 28.17 -15.38 -20.23
C ARG A 361 27.43 -14.06 -19.98
N ASP A 362 27.97 -12.97 -20.51
CA ASP A 362 27.27 -11.68 -20.54
C ASP A 362 25.87 -11.86 -21.14
N GLY A 363 24.86 -11.22 -20.55
CA GLY A 363 23.45 -11.44 -20.89
C GLY A 363 22.77 -12.60 -20.13
N PHE A 364 23.50 -13.31 -19.26
CA PHE A 364 22.97 -14.41 -18.45
C PHE A 364 23.32 -14.28 -16.95
N ILE A 365 22.51 -14.91 -16.10
CA ILE A 365 22.63 -14.89 -14.64
C ILE A 365 22.53 -16.31 -14.06
N GLY A 366 23.32 -16.60 -13.02
CA GLY A 366 23.27 -17.88 -12.31
C GLY A 366 24.63 -18.31 -11.75
N ASP A 367 24.74 -19.58 -11.36
CA ASP A 367 25.94 -20.17 -10.73
C ASP A 367 26.95 -20.74 -11.75
N GLY A 368 26.73 -20.50 -13.05
CA GLY A 368 27.55 -21.02 -14.15
C GLY A 368 27.20 -22.45 -14.58
N PHE A 369 26.61 -23.25 -13.70
CA PHE A 369 26.07 -24.59 -14.04
C PHE A 369 24.60 -24.50 -14.47
N THR A 370 23.90 -23.50 -13.96
CA THR A 370 22.56 -23.08 -14.37
C THR A 370 22.65 -21.60 -14.74
N CYS A 371 22.34 -21.25 -15.99
CA CYS A 371 22.26 -19.85 -16.40
C CYS A 371 20.90 -19.55 -17.01
N SER A 372 20.22 -18.55 -16.48
CA SER A 372 19.00 -17.99 -17.06
C SER A 372 19.31 -16.70 -17.81
N ASP A 373 18.48 -16.40 -18.81
CA ASP A 373 18.49 -15.13 -19.54
C ASP A 373 18.27 -13.95 -18.59
N ILE A 374 19.00 -12.86 -18.78
CA ILE A 374 18.70 -11.58 -18.14
C ILE A 374 17.71 -10.86 -19.04
N ASP A 375 16.54 -10.48 -18.49
CA ASP A 375 15.67 -9.57 -19.23
C ASP A 375 16.17 -8.14 -19.06
N GLU A 376 16.98 -7.63 -20.01
CA GLU A 376 17.49 -6.26 -19.93
C GLU A 376 16.41 -5.20 -20.17
N CYS A 377 15.22 -5.60 -20.61
CA CYS A 377 14.07 -4.73 -20.81
C CYS A 377 13.14 -4.67 -19.58
N ALA A 378 13.27 -5.62 -18.65
CA ALA A 378 12.60 -5.55 -17.35
C ALA A 378 13.03 -4.32 -16.55
N TYR A 379 14.22 -3.78 -16.82
CA TYR A 379 14.82 -2.69 -16.08
C TYR A 379 15.39 -1.58 -17.00
N PRO A 380 14.92 -0.33 -16.88
CA PRO A 380 15.34 0.80 -17.73
C PRO A 380 16.85 1.07 -17.85
N TRP A 381 17.66 0.70 -16.86
CA TRP A 381 19.11 0.96 -16.84
C TRP A 381 19.97 -0.25 -17.24
N THR A 382 19.37 -1.41 -17.47
CA THR A 382 20.09 -2.59 -17.96
C THR A 382 20.20 -2.60 -19.49
N ASN A 383 19.47 -1.72 -20.16
CA ASN A 383 19.56 -1.50 -21.60
C ASN A 383 20.01 -0.06 -21.91
N ASN A 384 20.55 0.14 -23.10
CA ASN A 384 20.97 1.45 -23.59
C ASN A 384 20.02 2.00 -24.67
N CYS A 385 18.75 1.59 -24.67
CA CYS A 385 17.75 1.99 -25.66
C CYS A 385 17.25 3.42 -25.44
N SER A 386 18.16 4.38 -25.25
CA SER A 386 17.86 5.81 -25.12
C SER A 386 16.92 6.23 -26.25
N TYR A 387 15.72 6.70 -25.91
CA TYR A 387 14.67 7.13 -26.85
C TYR A 387 14.15 6.03 -27.82
N GLY A 388 14.41 4.76 -27.52
CA GLY A 388 13.93 3.58 -28.23
C GLY A 388 13.14 2.63 -27.33
N ILE A 389 12.42 1.70 -27.95
CA ILE A 389 11.71 0.62 -27.23
C ILE A 389 12.65 -0.58 -27.11
N CYS A 390 12.89 -1.03 -25.88
CA CYS A 390 13.68 -2.23 -25.62
C CYS A 390 12.86 -3.49 -25.93
N GLN A 391 13.48 -4.44 -26.65
CA GLN A 391 12.95 -5.77 -26.87
C GLN A 391 13.96 -6.83 -26.43
N ASN A 392 13.59 -7.61 -25.41
CA ASN A 392 14.47 -8.63 -24.85
C ASN A 392 14.67 -9.77 -25.85
N THR A 393 15.88 -10.27 -25.93
CA THR A 393 16.28 -11.41 -26.76
C THR A 393 17.12 -12.37 -25.93
N PHE A 394 17.26 -13.61 -26.37
CA PHE A 394 18.02 -14.57 -25.57
C PHE A 394 19.51 -14.21 -25.53
N GLY A 395 20.01 -13.83 -24.35
CA GLY A 395 21.36 -13.38 -24.04
C GLY A 395 21.66 -11.92 -24.39
N SER A 396 20.66 -11.12 -24.76
CA SER A 396 20.85 -9.72 -25.13
C SER A 396 19.52 -8.98 -25.30
N TYR A 397 19.56 -7.74 -25.79
CA TYR A 397 18.37 -6.99 -26.15
C TYR A 397 18.58 -6.23 -27.47
N THR A 398 17.46 -5.85 -28.08
CA THR A 398 17.45 -4.99 -29.27
C THR A 398 16.66 -3.72 -29.00
N CYS A 399 17.09 -2.60 -29.58
CA CYS A 399 16.41 -1.32 -29.45
C CYS A 399 15.70 -0.98 -30.75
N VAL A 400 14.39 -0.78 -30.67
CA VAL A 400 13.57 -0.34 -31.79
C VAL A 400 13.40 1.17 -31.69
N CYS A 401 14.00 1.91 -32.63
CA CYS A 401 13.91 3.36 -32.65
C CYS A 401 12.54 3.83 -33.12
N GLN A 402 12.01 4.83 -32.42
CA GLN A 402 10.78 5.48 -32.81
C GLN A 402 11.01 6.35 -34.06
N SER A 403 9.93 6.74 -34.73
CA SER A 403 10.02 7.65 -35.88
C SER A 403 10.74 8.95 -35.50
N GLY A 404 11.61 9.46 -36.38
CA GLY A 404 12.48 10.61 -36.09
C GLY A 404 13.83 10.22 -35.47
N PHE A 405 14.06 8.94 -35.19
CA PHE A 405 15.32 8.43 -34.66
C PHE A 405 15.90 7.33 -35.55
N THR A 406 17.22 7.22 -35.55
CA THR A 406 17.95 6.14 -36.21
C THR A 406 18.82 5.39 -35.22
N LEU A 407 18.98 4.09 -35.43
CA LEU A 407 19.81 3.25 -34.58
C LEU A 407 21.28 3.54 -34.87
N SER A 408 22.01 4.01 -33.86
CA SER A 408 23.46 4.18 -33.91
C SER A 408 24.08 3.43 -32.72
N GLY A 409 24.67 2.26 -33.00
CA GLY A 409 25.08 1.33 -31.96
C GLY A 409 23.86 0.71 -31.26
N SER A 410 23.80 0.84 -29.93
CA SER A 410 22.69 0.36 -29.08
C SER A 410 21.73 1.47 -28.63
N ALA A 411 21.87 2.70 -29.14
CA ALA A 411 21.03 3.83 -28.78
C ALA A 411 20.33 4.43 -30.01
N CYS A 412 19.14 4.99 -29.78
CA CYS A 412 18.42 5.73 -30.81
C CYS A 412 18.87 7.18 -30.77
N ILE A 413 19.50 7.63 -31.86
CA ILE A 413 19.94 9.01 -32.01
C ILE A 413 18.97 9.75 -32.92
N ASP A 414 18.79 11.03 -32.59
CA ASP A 414 17.94 11.93 -33.36
C ASP A 414 18.40 12.02 -34.82
N ILE A 415 17.45 11.90 -35.76
CA ILE A 415 17.69 12.17 -37.17
C ILE A 415 17.61 13.68 -37.34
N ASN A 416 18.72 14.34 -37.69
CA ASN A 416 18.66 15.76 -38.02
C ASN A 416 18.13 15.97 -39.44
N GLU A 417 16.81 16.14 -39.59
CA GLU A 417 16.21 16.32 -40.92
C GLU A 417 16.64 17.62 -41.58
N CYS A 418 17.00 18.66 -40.81
CA CYS A 418 17.48 19.94 -41.35
C CYS A 418 18.86 19.85 -42.00
N ALA A 419 19.69 18.88 -41.61
CA ALA A 419 21.02 18.67 -42.18
C ALA A 419 21.00 17.94 -43.52
N SER A 420 19.89 17.30 -43.88
CA SER A 420 19.74 16.54 -45.13
C SER A 420 18.69 17.18 -46.06
N PRO A 421 19.07 17.64 -47.27
CA PRO A 421 18.13 18.20 -48.23
C PRO A 421 17.01 17.24 -48.67
N GLU A 422 17.22 15.93 -48.58
CA GLU A 422 16.23 14.91 -48.97
C GLU A 422 15.19 14.66 -47.88
N LEU A 423 15.53 14.93 -46.61
CA LEU A 423 14.64 14.77 -45.46
C LEU A 423 13.97 16.09 -45.04
N ASN A 424 14.61 17.22 -45.34
CA ASN A 424 14.07 18.55 -45.10
C ASN A 424 12.92 18.86 -46.08
N ARG A 425 11.69 18.77 -45.58
CA ARG A 425 10.49 19.09 -46.37
C ARG A 425 9.99 20.53 -46.18
N CYS A 426 10.74 21.39 -45.46
CA CYS A 426 10.33 22.77 -45.25
C CYS A 426 10.06 23.49 -46.59
N HIS A 427 9.17 24.48 -46.54
CA HIS A 427 8.96 25.38 -47.67
C HIS A 427 10.30 25.99 -48.09
N SER A 428 10.50 26.23 -49.40
CA SER A 428 11.77 26.72 -49.95
C SER A 428 12.27 28.03 -49.34
N SER A 429 11.37 28.81 -48.74
CA SER A 429 11.65 30.08 -48.07
C SER A 429 11.58 30.01 -46.54
N ALA A 430 11.24 28.86 -45.96
CA ALA A 430 11.18 28.66 -44.52
C ALA A 430 12.54 28.23 -43.95
N SER A 431 12.77 28.58 -42.68
CA SER A 431 13.95 28.14 -41.93
C SER A 431 13.64 26.83 -41.21
N CYS A 432 14.49 25.82 -41.39
CA CYS A 432 14.36 24.54 -40.70
C CYS A 432 15.02 24.61 -39.31
N ILE A 433 14.34 24.10 -38.28
CA ILE A 433 14.85 23.97 -36.92
C ILE A 433 14.70 22.51 -36.49
N ASN A 434 15.83 21.86 -36.20
CA ASN A 434 15.85 20.49 -35.74
C ASN A 434 15.57 20.41 -34.24
N TYR A 435 14.68 19.51 -33.83
CA TYR A 435 14.42 19.16 -32.44
C TYR A 435 14.66 17.68 -32.22
N TYR A 436 14.61 17.24 -30.96
CA TYR A 436 14.85 15.83 -30.65
C TYR A 436 13.61 14.98 -31.01
N GLY A 437 13.74 14.12 -32.02
CA GLY A 437 12.72 13.22 -32.56
C GLY A 437 11.84 13.80 -33.65
N TYR A 438 12.05 15.06 -34.03
CA TYR A 438 11.29 15.75 -35.07
C TYR A 438 11.97 17.06 -35.48
N TYR A 439 11.53 17.65 -36.58
CA TYR A 439 11.92 19.01 -36.97
C TYR A 439 10.71 19.90 -37.17
N SER A 440 10.94 21.20 -37.10
CA SER A 440 9.94 22.22 -37.41
C SER A 440 10.46 23.16 -38.49
N CYS A 441 9.53 23.80 -39.17
CA CYS A 441 9.84 24.81 -40.18
C CYS A 441 9.22 26.13 -39.73
N VAL A 442 9.95 27.24 -39.93
CA VAL A 442 9.50 28.57 -39.54
C VAL A 442 9.43 29.45 -40.78
N CYS A 443 8.24 29.98 -41.07
CA CYS A 443 8.06 30.91 -42.18
C CYS A 443 8.83 32.22 -41.95
N PRO A 444 9.33 32.85 -43.03
CA PRO A 444 10.04 34.12 -42.94
C PRO A 444 9.08 35.26 -42.58
N SER A 445 9.64 36.38 -42.09
CA SER A 445 8.87 37.55 -41.68
C SER A 445 7.91 38.05 -42.78
N GLY A 446 6.64 38.22 -42.42
CA GLY A 446 5.57 38.62 -43.34
C GLY A 446 4.81 37.45 -43.99
N TYR A 447 5.16 36.21 -43.64
CA TYR A 447 4.47 35.00 -44.05
C TYR A 447 3.99 34.21 -42.81
N PHE A 448 2.92 33.44 -42.96
CA PHE A 448 2.37 32.52 -41.96
C PHE A 448 2.14 31.13 -42.56
N GLY A 449 2.10 30.13 -41.71
CA GLY A 449 1.89 28.73 -42.10
C GLY A 449 2.62 27.79 -41.15
N ASP A 450 2.61 26.50 -41.46
CA ASP A 450 3.30 25.45 -40.70
C ASP A 450 4.81 25.39 -41.02
N GLY A 451 5.30 26.29 -41.89
CA GLY A 451 6.67 26.33 -42.38
C GLY A 451 6.98 25.31 -43.47
N PHE A 452 6.13 24.28 -43.65
CA PHE A 452 6.13 23.41 -44.82
C PHE A 452 5.39 24.07 -45.99
N HIS A 453 4.41 24.91 -45.65
CA HIS A 453 3.69 25.83 -46.52
C HIS A 453 3.74 27.22 -45.89
N CYS A 454 4.13 28.23 -46.66
CA CYS A 454 4.17 29.63 -46.19
C CYS A 454 3.34 30.52 -47.12
N GLU A 455 2.37 31.23 -46.56
CA GLU A 455 1.45 32.16 -47.23
C GLU A 455 1.63 33.58 -46.66
N VAL A 456 1.18 34.62 -47.37
CA VAL A 456 1.36 36.02 -46.95
C VAL A 456 0.49 36.34 -45.73
N ASP A 457 1.02 36.99 -44.69
CA ASP A 457 0.26 37.32 -43.48
C ASP A 457 -0.66 38.54 -43.65
N GLU A 458 -1.95 38.31 -43.93
CA GLU A 458 -2.96 39.36 -44.11
C GLU A 458 -3.32 40.09 -42.80
N CYS A 459 -3.00 39.51 -41.64
CA CYS A 459 -3.25 40.11 -40.33
C CYS A 459 -2.23 41.20 -39.95
N ARG A 460 -1.13 41.35 -40.71
CA ARG A 460 -0.03 42.27 -40.42
C ARG A 460 -0.45 43.74 -40.29
N ASN A 461 -1.49 44.16 -41.02
CA ASN A 461 -1.99 45.54 -40.99
C ASN A 461 -3.13 45.76 -39.97
N GLY A 462 -3.40 44.79 -39.09
CA GLY A 462 -4.41 44.90 -38.04
C GLY A 462 -5.86 45.08 -38.56
N PRO A 463 -6.33 44.26 -39.52
CA PRO A 463 -7.66 44.45 -40.14
C PRO A 463 -8.85 44.28 -39.17
N CYS A 464 -8.65 43.62 -38.02
CA CYS A 464 -9.70 43.30 -37.05
C CYS A 464 -9.91 44.37 -35.96
N GLY A 465 -9.17 45.49 -36.02
CA GLY A 465 -9.22 46.55 -35.00
C GLY A 465 -8.61 46.12 -33.66
N LEU A 466 -8.68 47.00 -32.65
CA LEU A 466 -8.02 46.79 -31.34
C LEU A 466 -8.68 45.68 -30.50
N GLY A 467 -9.93 45.31 -30.78
CA GLY A 467 -10.73 44.44 -29.92
C GLY A 467 -10.78 42.96 -30.32
N ASN A 468 -10.41 42.59 -31.53
CA ASN A 468 -10.58 41.22 -32.04
C ASN A 468 -9.25 40.63 -32.47
N GLU A 469 -9.10 39.34 -32.21
CA GLU A 469 -7.98 38.57 -32.74
C GLU A 469 -8.19 38.32 -34.23
N CYS A 470 -7.14 38.54 -35.01
CA CYS A 470 -7.10 38.14 -36.41
C CYS A 470 -6.60 36.69 -36.50
N ILE A 471 -7.50 35.78 -36.86
CA ILE A 471 -7.21 34.36 -37.12
C ILE A 471 -6.99 34.18 -38.62
N LYS A 472 -5.80 33.71 -38.97
CA LYS A 472 -5.36 33.50 -40.35
C LYS A 472 -6.01 32.22 -40.91
N SER A 473 -6.40 32.24 -42.18
CA SER A 473 -6.95 31.11 -42.92
C SER A 473 -6.29 31.03 -44.30
N ILE A 474 -6.27 29.86 -44.94
CA ILE A 474 -5.68 29.69 -46.28
C ILE A 474 -6.28 30.72 -47.25
N GLY A 475 -5.48 31.69 -47.69
CA GLY A 475 -5.87 32.82 -48.54
C GLY A 475 -6.90 33.82 -47.96
N SER A 476 -7.11 33.88 -46.64
CA SER A 476 -8.09 34.79 -46.01
C SER A 476 -7.80 35.05 -44.51
N TYR A 477 -8.57 35.93 -43.88
CA TYR A 477 -8.52 36.15 -42.43
C TYR A 477 -9.93 36.21 -41.84
N SER A 478 -10.07 35.84 -40.58
CA SER A 478 -11.30 35.97 -39.81
C SER A 478 -11.02 36.71 -38.50
N CYS A 479 -11.96 37.53 -38.06
CA CYS A 479 -11.85 38.24 -36.79
C CYS A 479 -12.65 37.49 -35.73
N SER A 480 -11.98 37.08 -34.66
CA SER A 480 -12.59 36.36 -33.54
C SER A 480 -12.49 37.20 -32.28
N ASP A 481 -13.60 37.32 -31.53
CA ASP A 481 -13.56 37.94 -30.21
C ASP A 481 -13.12 36.90 -29.17
N PRO A 482 -11.94 37.04 -28.53
CA PRO A 482 -11.48 36.10 -27.52
C PRO A 482 -12.36 36.10 -26.25
N CYS A 483 -13.21 37.11 -26.04
CA CYS A 483 -14.23 37.08 -24.99
C CYS A 483 -15.32 36.03 -25.25
N THR A 484 -15.51 35.63 -26.51
CA THR A 484 -16.49 34.59 -26.90
C THR A 484 -15.83 33.26 -27.25
N ASN A 485 -14.61 33.30 -27.77
CA ASN A 485 -13.86 32.13 -28.21
C ASN A 485 -12.58 31.97 -27.37
N HIS A 486 -12.72 31.33 -26.21
CA HIS A 486 -11.62 31.00 -25.30
C HIS A 486 -11.87 29.66 -24.61
N THR A 487 -10.79 29.07 -24.12
CA THR A 487 -10.84 27.91 -23.22
C THR A 487 -10.78 28.34 -21.76
N VAL A 488 -11.24 27.47 -20.87
CA VAL A 488 -11.35 27.78 -19.44
C VAL A 488 -10.30 26.99 -18.67
N LEU A 489 -9.60 27.67 -17.75
CA LEU A 489 -8.69 27.07 -16.78
C LEU A 489 -9.31 27.23 -15.40
N ASN A 490 -9.62 26.11 -14.74
CA ASN A 490 -10.33 26.07 -13.46
C ASN A 490 -9.60 25.28 -12.38
N GLU A 491 -8.34 24.93 -12.61
CA GLU A 491 -7.58 24.06 -11.75
C GLU A 491 -7.23 24.76 -10.41
N PRO A 492 -7.66 24.24 -9.25
CA PRO A 492 -7.46 24.90 -7.95
C PRO A 492 -6.00 25.11 -7.56
N TRP A 493 -5.11 24.24 -8.06
CA TRP A 493 -3.68 24.32 -7.79
C TRP A 493 -3.04 25.59 -8.36
N ARG A 494 -3.70 26.32 -9.28
CA ARG A 494 -3.21 27.59 -9.83
C ARG A 494 -3.16 28.75 -8.84
N SER A 495 -3.76 28.61 -7.67
CA SER A 495 -3.72 29.61 -6.60
C SER A 495 -2.30 29.92 -6.13
N THR A 496 -1.95 31.20 -5.96
CA THR A 496 -0.70 31.58 -5.28
C THR A 496 -0.63 31.10 -3.82
N SER A 497 -1.77 30.73 -3.22
CA SER A 497 -1.80 30.11 -1.87
C SER A 497 -1.61 28.59 -1.88
N SER A 498 -1.63 27.94 -3.05
CA SER A 498 -1.33 26.52 -3.17
C SER A 498 0.18 26.32 -3.06
N ILE A 499 0.59 25.58 -2.03
CA ILE A 499 1.98 25.23 -1.77
C ILE A 499 2.31 23.94 -2.53
N TYR A 500 3.54 23.86 -3.03
CA TYR A 500 4.12 22.71 -3.71
C TYR A 500 3.94 21.38 -2.94
N ASP A 501 3.45 20.34 -3.63
CA ASP A 501 3.24 18.95 -3.14
C ASP A 501 3.71 17.94 -4.21
N TYR A 502 5.03 17.72 -4.32
CA TYR A 502 5.80 16.69 -5.07
C TYR A 502 5.42 16.33 -6.53
N ARG A 503 4.34 16.88 -7.10
CA ARG A 503 3.91 16.77 -8.49
C ARG A 503 4.03 18.13 -9.14
N TYR A 504 4.94 18.24 -10.12
CA TYR A 504 5.13 19.47 -10.87
C TYR A 504 3.94 19.74 -11.79
N ASN A 505 3.28 20.89 -11.63
CA ASN A 505 2.37 21.40 -12.65
C ASN A 505 3.13 22.34 -13.59
N CYS A 506 2.92 22.20 -14.90
CA CYS A 506 3.43 23.13 -15.89
C CYS A 506 2.42 23.39 -16.99
N ASP A 507 2.54 24.57 -17.59
CA ASP A 507 1.70 25.03 -18.69
C ASP A 507 2.39 24.91 -20.07
N ASN A 508 3.27 23.92 -20.25
CA ASN A 508 4.01 23.68 -21.51
C ASN A 508 3.09 23.42 -22.73
N SER A 509 1.89 22.89 -22.48
CA SER A 509 0.89 22.57 -23.49
C SER A 509 -0.08 23.73 -23.77
N LYS A 510 -0.03 24.83 -23.01
CA LYS A 510 -1.02 25.92 -23.13
C LYS A 510 -0.65 26.84 -24.29
N ASN A 511 -1.43 26.81 -25.36
CA ASN A 511 -1.27 27.70 -26.51
C ASN A 511 -2.64 28.17 -27.00
N GLY A 512 -2.98 29.44 -26.77
CA GLY A 512 -4.28 29.99 -27.16
C GLY A 512 -4.88 30.95 -26.14
N TRP A 513 -6.15 31.31 -26.32
CA TRP A 513 -6.89 32.16 -25.39
C TRP A 513 -7.52 31.36 -24.25
N TYR A 514 -7.23 31.79 -23.02
CA TYR A 514 -7.68 31.17 -21.80
C TYR A 514 -8.38 32.19 -20.88
N ARG A 515 -9.36 31.72 -20.12
CA ARG A 515 -9.98 32.43 -19.02
C ARG A 515 -9.75 31.66 -17.73
N PHE A 516 -9.17 32.31 -16.73
CA PHE A 516 -9.08 31.74 -15.39
C PHE A 516 -10.42 31.82 -14.67
N ILE A 517 -10.83 30.71 -14.07
CA ILE A 517 -11.99 30.62 -13.17
C ILE A 517 -11.64 29.69 -12.00
N GLY A 518 -12.56 29.51 -11.06
CA GLY A 518 -12.45 28.49 -10.02
C GLY A 518 -11.88 29.02 -8.71
N SER A 519 -11.71 28.12 -7.74
CA SER A 519 -11.33 28.45 -6.36
C SER A 519 -9.89 28.94 -6.20
N GLY A 520 -9.05 28.76 -7.21
CA GLY A 520 -7.67 29.24 -7.19
C GLY A 520 -7.49 30.71 -7.56
N GLY A 521 -8.51 31.37 -8.11
CA GLY A 521 -8.43 32.75 -8.62
C GLY A 521 -9.03 32.90 -10.01
N VAL A 522 -9.55 34.09 -10.33
CA VAL A 522 -10.21 34.38 -11.62
C VAL A 522 -9.38 35.28 -12.54
N ARG A 523 -8.19 35.70 -12.09
CA ARG A 523 -7.19 36.45 -12.85
C ARG A 523 -5.80 36.22 -12.29
N MET A 524 -4.78 36.52 -13.09
CA MET A 524 -3.39 36.47 -12.65
C MET A 524 -3.12 37.51 -11.54
N PRO A 525 -2.20 37.26 -10.60
CA PRO A 525 -1.75 38.26 -9.63
C PRO A 525 -0.97 39.39 -10.33
N GLU A 526 -1.24 40.64 -9.96
CA GLU A 526 -0.51 41.82 -10.42
C GLU A 526 0.74 42.13 -9.57
N THR A 527 0.95 41.34 -8.52
CA THR A 527 2.08 41.45 -7.59
C THR A 527 2.92 40.18 -7.62
N CYS A 528 4.18 40.30 -7.21
CA CYS A 528 5.10 39.17 -7.16
C CYS A 528 4.50 37.97 -6.41
N SER A 529 4.39 36.85 -7.13
CA SER A 529 3.97 35.57 -6.54
C SER A 529 5.15 34.95 -5.78
N PRO A 530 4.92 34.33 -4.61
CA PRO A 530 5.96 33.60 -3.89
C PRO A 530 6.49 32.42 -4.72
N GLU A 531 7.75 32.06 -4.50
CA GLU A 531 8.32 30.80 -4.99
C GLU A 531 7.56 29.60 -4.44
N TYR A 532 7.52 28.50 -5.18
CA TYR A 532 6.74 27.30 -4.85
C TYR A 532 5.22 27.52 -4.81
N GLY A 533 4.74 28.70 -5.20
CA GLY A 533 3.33 29.04 -5.29
C GLY A 533 2.69 28.46 -6.55
N CYS A 534 1.39 28.22 -6.48
CA CYS A 534 0.58 27.66 -7.56
C CYS A 534 1.00 26.27 -8.06
N GLY A 535 1.52 25.43 -7.16
CA GLY A 535 1.84 24.04 -7.45
C GLY A 535 2.96 23.85 -8.48
N THR A 536 3.86 24.82 -8.60
CA THR A 536 5.03 24.82 -9.48
C THR A 536 6.27 25.34 -8.75
N LEU A 537 7.45 25.06 -9.27
CA LEU A 537 8.72 25.55 -8.72
C LEU A 537 8.87 27.07 -8.92
N ALA A 538 8.73 27.53 -10.17
CA ALA A 538 8.79 28.95 -10.54
C ALA A 538 7.41 29.47 -10.95
N SER A 539 6.87 30.39 -10.14
CA SER A 539 5.52 30.92 -10.26
C SER A 539 5.45 32.10 -11.24
N ILE A 540 4.58 32.04 -12.25
CA ILE A 540 4.41 33.12 -13.23
C ILE A 540 3.27 34.07 -12.81
N TRP A 541 3.57 35.38 -12.76
CA TRP A 541 2.65 36.46 -12.40
C TRP A 541 2.67 37.61 -13.42
N LEU A 542 1.67 38.50 -13.37
CA LEU A 542 1.54 39.62 -14.29
C LEU A 542 2.28 40.86 -13.79
N SER A 543 3.29 41.32 -14.54
CA SER A 543 4.04 42.53 -14.20
C SER A 543 3.31 43.77 -14.71
N GLY A 544 2.43 44.31 -13.88
CA GLY A 544 1.64 45.51 -14.14
C GLY A 544 0.13 45.28 -14.05
N SER A 545 -0.65 46.30 -14.38
CA SER A 545 -2.11 46.27 -14.26
C SER A 545 -2.80 45.57 -15.43
N HIS A 546 -3.93 44.91 -15.14
CA HIS A 546 -4.82 44.38 -16.16
C HIS A 546 -5.43 45.50 -17.04
N PRO A 547 -5.74 45.23 -18.32
CA PRO A 547 -6.39 46.20 -19.20
C PRO A 547 -7.82 46.55 -18.76
N ARG A 548 -8.30 47.70 -19.24
CA ARG A 548 -9.70 48.15 -19.18
C ARG A 548 -10.43 47.75 -20.45
N LEU A 549 -11.77 47.79 -20.42
CA LEU A 549 -12.62 47.45 -21.58
C LEU A 549 -12.30 48.29 -22.83
N SER A 550 -11.85 49.54 -22.65
CA SER A 550 -11.46 50.45 -23.74
C SER A 550 -10.15 50.08 -24.44
N ASP A 551 -9.31 49.27 -23.79
CA ASP A 551 -7.91 49.10 -24.22
C ASP A 551 -7.77 48.03 -25.31
N GLY A 552 -8.80 47.22 -25.53
CA GLY A 552 -8.76 46.11 -26.49
C GLY A 552 -7.79 45.01 -26.07
N ILE A 553 -7.15 44.38 -27.04
CA ILE A 553 -6.09 43.39 -26.86
C ILE A 553 -4.77 44.13 -26.63
N VAL A 554 -4.18 43.97 -25.45
CA VAL A 554 -2.90 44.60 -25.10
C VAL A 554 -1.82 43.56 -24.82
N ASN A 555 -0.57 43.90 -25.13
CA ASN A 555 0.58 43.09 -24.74
C ASN A 555 1.02 43.46 -23.32
N ARG A 556 1.28 42.46 -22.48
CA ARG A 556 1.76 42.63 -21.11
C ARG A 556 2.92 41.67 -20.82
N THR A 557 3.82 42.10 -19.96
CA THR A 557 4.94 41.28 -19.49
C THR A 557 4.49 40.41 -18.33
N VAL A 558 4.81 39.12 -18.38
CA VAL A 558 4.70 38.21 -17.25
C VAL A 558 6.10 37.88 -16.74
N CYS A 559 6.22 37.72 -15.43
CA CYS A 559 7.47 37.49 -14.71
C CYS A 559 7.41 36.15 -13.98
N SER A 560 8.54 35.45 -13.93
CA SER A 560 8.69 34.20 -13.18
C SER A 560 9.50 34.43 -11.91
N SER A 561 8.95 34.04 -10.76
CA SER A 561 9.61 34.13 -9.46
C SER A 561 10.47 32.90 -9.19
N TRP A 562 11.77 33.08 -8.94
CA TRP A 562 12.71 32.00 -8.61
C TRP A 562 13.97 32.54 -7.91
N SER A 563 14.54 31.79 -6.94
CA SER A 563 15.83 32.09 -6.30
C SER A 563 15.91 33.51 -5.69
N ALA A 564 14.90 33.89 -4.94
CA ALA A 564 14.65 35.21 -4.36
C ALA A 564 14.53 36.36 -5.37
N ASN A 565 14.37 36.06 -6.66
CA ASN A 565 14.16 37.07 -7.71
C ASN A 565 12.73 36.96 -8.29
N CYS A 566 11.94 38.02 -8.09
CA CYS A 566 10.55 38.13 -8.55
C CYS A 566 10.38 38.16 -10.08
N CYS A 567 11.43 38.42 -10.87
CA CYS A 567 11.36 38.41 -12.32
C CYS A 567 12.67 37.91 -12.92
N LEU A 568 13.06 36.67 -12.57
CA LEU A 568 14.27 36.05 -13.11
C LEU A 568 14.15 35.81 -14.62
N TRP A 569 12.98 35.38 -15.06
CA TRP A 569 12.61 35.24 -16.47
C TRP A 569 11.35 36.03 -16.76
N SER A 570 11.25 36.54 -17.99
CA SER A 570 10.04 37.24 -18.45
C SER A 570 9.66 36.83 -19.87
N SER A 571 8.36 36.88 -20.15
CA SER A 571 7.80 36.70 -21.48
C SER A 571 6.63 37.65 -21.69
N THR A 572 6.11 37.72 -22.92
CA THR A 572 4.99 38.60 -23.27
C THR A 572 3.73 37.78 -23.52
N VAL A 573 2.61 38.18 -22.92
CA VAL A 573 1.27 37.63 -23.15
C VAL A 573 0.34 38.71 -23.69
N GLN A 574 -0.75 38.32 -24.35
CA GLN A 574 -1.81 39.24 -24.74
C GLN A 574 -2.99 39.12 -23.78
N ILE A 575 -3.59 40.24 -23.37
CA ILE A 575 -4.71 40.27 -22.42
C ILE A 575 -5.81 41.17 -22.97
N LYS A 576 -7.07 40.74 -22.83
CA LYS A 576 -8.24 41.57 -23.13
C LYS A 576 -9.20 41.56 -21.94
N ALA A 577 -9.75 42.73 -21.63
CA ALA A 577 -10.86 42.86 -20.69
C ALA A 577 -12.20 42.62 -21.42
N CYS A 578 -13.07 41.81 -20.84
CA CYS A 578 -14.31 41.37 -21.45
C CYS A 578 -15.55 41.92 -20.75
N PRO A 579 -16.65 42.18 -21.50
CA PRO A 579 -17.94 42.49 -20.90
C PRO A 579 -18.34 41.41 -19.90
N GLY A 580 -18.77 41.82 -18.70
CA GLY A 580 -19.00 40.91 -17.57
C GLY A 580 -17.86 40.87 -16.54
N GLY A 581 -16.84 41.72 -16.68
CA GLY A 581 -15.87 42.00 -15.63
C GLY A 581 -14.78 40.94 -15.45
N TYR A 582 -14.46 40.17 -16.50
CA TYR A 582 -13.39 39.18 -16.50
C TYR A 582 -12.36 39.47 -17.58
N HIS A 583 -11.23 38.75 -17.51
CA HIS A 583 -10.12 38.89 -18.45
C HIS A 583 -9.86 37.56 -19.16
N VAL A 584 -9.40 37.67 -20.41
CA VAL A 584 -8.90 36.54 -21.20
C VAL A 584 -7.44 36.78 -21.55
N TYR A 585 -6.66 35.71 -21.55
CA TYR A 585 -5.20 35.72 -21.67
C TYR A 585 -4.80 34.81 -22.82
N LYS A 586 -4.02 35.34 -23.76
CA LYS A 586 -3.36 34.53 -24.79
C LYS A 586 -2.04 34.00 -24.22
N LEU A 587 -2.07 32.75 -23.77
CA LEU A 587 -0.94 32.08 -23.14
C LEU A 587 -0.10 31.34 -24.18
N GLN A 588 1.18 31.16 -23.85
CA GLN A 588 2.15 30.41 -24.65
C GLN A 588 2.75 29.29 -23.79
N GLY A 589 3.09 28.17 -24.43
CA GLY A 589 3.65 27.02 -23.74
C GLY A 589 4.97 27.38 -23.03
N THR A 590 5.10 27.02 -21.76
CA THR A 590 6.36 27.15 -21.03
C THR A 590 7.43 26.17 -21.56
N PRO A 591 8.74 26.48 -21.46
CA PRO A 591 9.82 25.63 -22.00
C PRO A 591 9.78 24.17 -21.52
N TYR A 592 10.12 23.23 -22.41
CA TYR A 592 9.95 21.77 -22.21
C TYR A 592 11.04 21.11 -21.33
N ASN A 593 12.20 21.75 -21.22
CA ASN A 593 13.34 21.28 -20.45
C ASN A 593 13.12 21.48 -18.94
N HIS A 594 12.42 20.50 -18.35
CA HIS A 594 12.00 20.39 -16.94
C HIS A 594 10.77 21.27 -16.58
N CYS A 595 9.65 20.59 -16.32
CA CYS A 595 8.32 21.12 -15.97
C CYS A 595 8.37 21.93 -14.66
N THR A 596 8.72 23.22 -14.73
CA THR A 596 8.99 24.04 -13.54
C THR A 596 8.27 25.39 -13.53
N LEU A 597 7.51 25.73 -14.59
CA LEU A 597 6.79 27.00 -14.72
C LEU A 597 5.29 26.84 -15.01
N SER A 598 4.46 27.58 -14.26
CA SER A 598 3.00 27.66 -14.44
C SER A 598 2.47 29.08 -14.23
N TYR A 599 1.40 29.43 -14.96
CA TYR A 599 0.65 30.68 -14.80
C TYR A 599 -0.24 30.63 -13.55
N CYS A 600 0.06 31.47 -12.56
CA CYS A 600 -0.67 31.50 -11.30
C CYS A 600 -1.89 32.43 -11.36
N THR A 601 -2.83 32.21 -10.44
CA THR A 601 -4.02 33.01 -10.21
C THR A 601 -4.06 33.55 -8.79
N ASP A 602 -4.62 34.75 -8.61
CA ASP A 602 -4.73 35.41 -7.32
C ASP A 602 -6.00 34.95 -6.58
N PRO A 603 -5.88 34.22 -5.45
CA PRO A 603 -7.04 33.72 -4.71
C PRO A 603 -7.88 34.85 -4.09
N SER A 604 -7.31 36.03 -3.85
CA SER A 604 -8.07 37.18 -3.33
C SER A 604 -9.10 37.72 -4.35
N THR A 605 -8.95 37.34 -5.61
CA THR A 605 -9.87 37.72 -6.70
C THR A 605 -11.08 36.81 -6.80
N VAL A 606 -11.07 35.69 -6.07
CA VAL A 606 -12.26 34.88 -5.84
C VAL A 606 -13.13 35.63 -4.83
N VAL A 607 -14.01 36.50 -5.33
CA VAL A 607 -15.24 36.80 -4.59
C VAL A 607 -15.98 35.48 -4.52
N ASN A 608 -16.22 34.98 -3.31
CA ASN A 608 -16.65 33.62 -3.02
C ASN A 608 -18.00 33.31 -3.71
N ASN A 609 -17.93 32.94 -4.99
CA ASN A 609 -19.08 32.73 -5.88
C ASN A 609 -19.70 31.34 -5.72
N THR A 610 -19.29 30.58 -4.72
CA THR A 610 -19.96 29.34 -4.37
C THR A 610 -21.06 29.68 -3.38
N CYS A 611 -22.19 30.09 -3.93
CA CYS A 611 -23.45 29.87 -3.23
C CYS A 611 -23.61 28.37 -3.07
N ALA A 612 -23.98 27.95 -1.87
CA ALA A 612 -24.32 26.57 -1.64
C ALA A 612 -25.49 26.14 -2.54
N ALA A 613 -25.67 24.84 -2.77
CA ALA A 613 -26.54 24.30 -3.82
C ALA A 613 -27.98 24.86 -3.82
N ASP A 614 -28.46 25.29 -2.66
CA ASP A 614 -29.83 25.79 -2.46
C ASP A 614 -29.98 27.31 -2.65
N GLU A 615 -28.85 28.00 -2.80
CA GLU A 615 -28.76 29.43 -3.04
C GLU A 615 -28.34 29.69 -4.50
N GLU A 616 -28.75 30.84 -5.00
CA GLU A 616 -28.38 31.37 -6.30
C GLU A 616 -27.66 32.71 -6.13
N TRP A 617 -26.60 32.88 -6.90
CA TRP A 617 -25.87 34.13 -6.95
C TRP A 617 -26.66 35.12 -7.78
N LYS A 618 -27.24 36.14 -7.13
CA LYS A 618 -28.00 37.18 -7.83
C LYS A 618 -27.71 38.56 -7.25
N LEU A 619 -27.87 39.58 -8.09
CA LEU A 619 -27.83 40.97 -7.68
C LEU A 619 -29.20 41.33 -7.10
N LYS A 620 -29.24 41.65 -5.79
CA LYS A 620 -30.45 42.12 -5.12
C LYS A 620 -30.07 43.36 -4.29
N ASP A 621 -30.87 44.42 -4.42
CA ASP A 621 -30.68 45.71 -3.72
C ASP A 621 -29.27 46.32 -3.89
N GLY A 622 -28.70 46.23 -5.11
CA GLY A 622 -27.42 46.86 -5.45
C GLY A 622 -26.18 46.15 -4.91
N SER A 623 -26.32 45.00 -4.27
CA SER A 623 -25.20 44.15 -3.83
C SER A 623 -25.31 42.73 -4.40
N TYR A 624 -24.19 42.19 -4.87
CA TYR A 624 -24.11 40.79 -5.27
C TYR A 624 -23.96 39.90 -4.04
N GLY A 625 -24.76 38.85 -3.96
CA GLY A 625 -24.72 37.90 -2.85
C GLY A 625 -25.44 36.60 -3.17
N CYS A 626 -25.33 35.65 -2.25
CA CYS A 626 -26.05 34.38 -2.31
C CYS A 626 -27.42 34.51 -1.67
N TYR A 627 -28.45 34.22 -2.45
CA TYR A 627 -29.84 34.31 -2.02
C TYR A 627 -30.54 32.98 -2.27
N CYS A 628 -31.44 32.56 -1.39
CA CYS A 628 -32.14 31.28 -1.54
C CYS A 628 -32.93 31.21 -2.85
N LYS A 629 -32.86 30.05 -3.52
CA LYS A 629 -33.66 29.76 -4.71
C LYS A 629 -35.13 29.65 -4.33
N ASP A 630 -36.02 30.16 -5.16
CA ASP A 630 -37.46 30.24 -4.86
C ASP A 630 -38.11 28.87 -4.61
N LYS A 631 -37.53 27.79 -5.16
CA LYS A 631 -38.01 26.41 -4.93
C LYS A 631 -37.90 25.93 -3.47
N TYR A 632 -37.13 26.63 -2.63
CA TYR A 632 -37.00 26.34 -1.19
C TYR A 632 -37.80 27.31 -0.32
N ALA A 633 -38.58 28.22 -0.91
CA ALA A 633 -39.48 29.07 -0.16
C ALA A 633 -40.63 28.24 0.42
N VAL A 634 -40.83 28.32 1.74
CA VAL A 634 -41.95 27.67 2.42
C VAL A 634 -42.88 28.74 3.00
N THR A 635 -44.19 28.48 2.92
CA THR A 635 -45.24 29.41 3.37
C THR A 635 -45.60 29.23 4.84
N GLY A 636 -45.30 28.05 5.40
CA GLY A 636 -45.55 27.74 6.78
C GLY A 636 -44.72 26.54 7.22
N VAL A 637 -44.69 26.30 8.51
CA VAL A 637 -43.73 25.36 9.09
C VAL A 637 -44.11 23.89 8.88
N ALA A 638 -45.40 23.62 8.63
CA ALA A 638 -45.89 22.31 8.19
C ALA A 638 -45.36 21.90 6.81
N ASP A 639 -44.76 22.83 6.05
CA ASP A 639 -44.20 22.59 4.73
C ASP A 639 -42.70 22.25 4.77
N ILE A 640 -42.06 22.30 5.95
CA ILE A 640 -40.66 21.89 6.11
C ILE A 640 -40.57 20.37 5.90
N ARG A 641 -39.63 19.94 5.05
CA ARG A 641 -39.36 18.53 4.74
C ARG A 641 -37.87 18.28 4.97
N PRO A 642 -37.45 17.87 6.18
CA PRO A 642 -36.06 17.54 6.43
C PRO A 642 -35.70 16.16 5.87
N ASP A 643 -34.45 16.00 5.48
CA ASP A 643 -33.93 14.73 5.02
C ASP A 643 -33.51 13.88 6.22
N LEU A 644 -34.24 12.79 6.44
CA LEU A 644 -33.95 11.82 7.49
C LEU A 644 -33.09 10.68 6.93
N THR A 645 -31.89 10.51 7.49
CA THR A 645 -30.98 9.42 7.17
C THR A 645 -30.82 8.49 8.37
N CYS A 646 -31.12 7.21 8.16
CA CYS A 646 -31.06 6.19 9.19
C CYS A 646 -29.80 5.33 9.02
N ASN A 647 -28.73 5.65 9.74
CA ASN A 647 -27.45 4.91 9.68
C ASN A 647 -27.43 3.76 10.68
N VAL A 648 -26.44 2.87 10.57
CA VAL A 648 -26.32 1.66 11.40
C VAL A 648 -26.15 1.97 12.90
N TYR A 649 -25.48 3.07 13.25
CA TYR A 649 -25.14 3.42 14.64
C TYR A 649 -25.80 4.72 15.15
N ASP A 650 -26.32 5.55 14.25
CA ASP A 650 -26.95 6.83 14.53
C ASP A 650 -28.10 7.12 13.55
N MET A 651 -29.00 8.01 13.93
CA MET A 651 -29.91 8.67 13.01
C MET A 651 -29.47 10.11 12.84
N SER A 652 -29.47 10.60 11.61
CA SER A 652 -29.11 11.97 11.28
C SER A 652 -30.22 12.64 10.50
N VAL A 653 -30.53 13.88 10.87
CA VAL A 653 -31.57 14.68 10.21
C VAL A 653 -30.98 15.97 9.70
N THR A 654 -31.16 16.21 8.41
CA THR A 654 -30.56 17.34 7.71
C THR A 654 -31.65 18.33 7.31
N PHE A 655 -31.45 19.60 7.66
CA PHE A 655 -32.35 20.69 7.35
C PHE A 655 -31.69 21.66 6.38
N HIS A 656 -32.44 22.09 5.36
CA HIS A 656 -32.02 23.14 4.44
C HIS A 656 -32.19 24.51 5.09
N LYS A 657 -31.09 25.26 5.25
CA LYS A 657 -31.11 26.58 5.89
C LYS A 657 -31.99 27.57 5.13
N CYS A 658 -32.13 27.42 3.81
CA CYS A 658 -32.98 28.28 3.00
C CYS A 658 -34.48 28.18 3.34
N GLN A 659 -34.99 26.99 3.67
CA GLN A 659 -36.38 26.82 4.09
C GLN A 659 -36.63 27.52 5.43
N LEU A 660 -35.69 27.43 6.36
CA LEU A 660 -35.80 28.05 7.69
C LEU A 660 -35.68 29.58 7.64
N LYS A 661 -34.76 30.11 6.81
CA LYS A 661 -34.62 31.55 6.56
C LYS A 661 -35.92 32.19 6.06
N THR A 662 -36.72 31.47 5.24
CA THR A 662 -38.01 32.00 4.75
C THR A 662 -39.07 32.16 5.85
N LEU A 663 -38.91 31.43 6.96
CA LEU A 663 -39.76 31.50 8.15
C LEU A 663 -39.12 32.29 9.30
N SER A 664 -37.97 32.93 9.06
CA SER A 664 -37.17 33.65 10.07
C SER A 664 -36.74 32.78 11.27
N LEU A 665 -36.50 31.48 11.03
CA LEU A 665 -35.98 30.55 12.03
C LEU A 665 -34.47 30.39 11.88
N ASP A 666 -33.74 30.44 13.00
CA ASP A 666 -32.29 30.21 13.03
C ASP A 666 -31.96 28.75 13.40
N ALA A 667 -30.90 28.19 12.83
CA ALA A 667 -30.40 26.85 13.17
C ALA A 667 -30.02 26.73 14.65
N ALA A 668 -29.61 27.84 15.29
CA ALA A 668 -29.33 27.90 16.72
C ALA A 668 -30.57 27.75 17.62
N SER A 669 -31.77 27.91 17.07
CA SER A 669 -33.06 27.85 17.79
C SER A 669 -33.68 26.44 17.85
N VAL A 670 -33.01 25.44 17.27
CA VAL A 670 -33.48 24.05 17.28
C VAL A 670 -33.00 23.35 18.54
N THR A 671 -33.94 22.87 19.35
CA THR A 671 -33.64 22.11 20.56
C THR A 671 -34.27 20.72 20.51
N LEU A 672 -33.61 19.76 21.12
CA LEU A 672 -34.19 18.43 21.33
C LEU A 672 -34.83 18.40 22.71
N LYS A 673 -35.75 17.45 22.91
CA LYS A 673 -36.44 17.25 24.19
C LYS A 673 -35.47 17.19 25.39
N ASP A 674 -34.26 16.71 25.14
CA ASP A 674 -33.12 16.73 26.07
C ASP A 674 -31.90 17.29 25.33
N SER A 675 -31.52 18.52 25.67
CA SER A 675 -30.55 19.34 24.93
C SER A 675 -29.07 18.96 25.17
N SER A 676 -28.79 18.05 26.11
CA SER A 676 -27.44 17.75 26.62
C SER A 676 -26.58 16.83 25.72
N CYS A 677 -27.06 16.50 24.52
CA CYS A 677 -26.95 15.12 24.08
C CYS A 677 -26.74 14.93 22.55
N PHE A 678 -26.63 16.03 21.80
CA PHE A 678 -26.53 16.01 20.34
C PHE A 678 -25.46 16.96 19.81
N GLY A 679 -24.84 16.57 18.69
CA GLY A 679 -23.94 17.44 17.94
C GLY A 679 -24.68 18.07 16.76
N LEU A 680 -24.64 19.40 16.67
CA LEU A 680 -25.08 20.13 15.48
C LEU A 680 -23.88 20.26 14.54
N HIS A 681 -23.98 19.64 13.36
CA HIS A 681 -22.96 19.73 12.33
C HIS A 681 -23.44 20.68 11.26
N ASP A 682 -22.81 21.85 11.22
CA ASP A 682 -23.11 22.88 10.24
C ASP A 682 -22.29 22.62 8.97
N ASP A 683 -22.97 22.43 7.84
CA ASP A 683 -22.31 22.26 6.54
C ASP A 683 -22.54 23.51 5.68
N PRO A 684 -21.57 24.44 5.65
CA PRO A 684 -21.66 25.66 4.85
C PRO A 684 -21.59 25.40 3.34
N SER A 685 -21.08 24.25 2.90
CA SER A 685 -20.94 23.93 1.47
C SER A 685 -22.26 23.51 0.82
N THR A 686 -23.13 22.84 1.57
CA THR A 686 -24.47 22.42 1.12
C THR A 686 -25.59 23.33 1.62
N ASN A 687 -25.29 24.35 2.43
CA ASN A 687 -26.26 25.20 3.15
C ASN A 687 -27.21 24.42 4.04
N THR A 688 -26.74 23.33 4.64
CA THR A 688 -27.55 22.50 5.51
C THR A 688 -26.96 22.47 6.91
N PHE A 689 -27.78 22.11 7.88
CA PHE A 689 -27.26 21.64 9.16
C PHE A 689 -27.84 20.26 9.46
N THR A 690 -27.03 19.44 10.11
CA THR A 690 -27.38 18.07 10.43
C THR A 690 -27.33 17.86 11.93
N ILE A 691 -28.41 17.29 12.46
CA ILE A 691 -28.52 16.86 13.85
C ILE A 691 -28.29 15.35 13.86
N ARG A 692 -27.28 14.88 14.62
CA ARG A 692 -26.98 13.45 14.76
C ARG A 692 -27.33 12.94 16.15
N SER A 693 -28.11 11.86 16.20
CA SER A 693 -28.59 11.17 17.39
C SER A 693 -28.10 9.73 17.42
N GLN A 694 -27.29 9.35 18.41
CA GLN A 694 -26.87 7.95 18.58
C GLN A 694 -28.06 7.05 18.96
N LEU A 695 -28.08 5.81 18.48
CA LEU A 695 -29.17 4.86 18.70
C LEU A 695 -29.09 4.16 20.07
N GLN A 696 -29.18 4.92 21.17
CA GLN A 696 -29.14 4.40 22.54
C GLN A 696 -30.46 4.68 23.29
N ALA A 697 -31.09 3.63 23.84
CA ALA A 697 -32.38 3.70 24.52
C ALA A 697 -32.35 4.63 25.74
N GLY A 698 -33.28 5.60 25.83
CA GLY A 698 -33.43 6.47 26.99
C GLY A 698 -32.43 7.62 27.10
N ARG A 699 -31.41 7.66 26.24
CA ARG A 699 -30.49 8.80 26.12
C ARG A 699 -31.16 9.87 25.23
N CYS A 700 -31.09 11.12 25.65
CA CYS A 700 -31.45 12.26 24.80
C CYS A 700 -32.94 12.31 24.34
N GLY A 701 -33.86 11.75 25.13
CA GLY A 701 -35.29 11.70 24.79
C GLY A 701 -35.68 10.71 23.68
N LEU A 702 -34.73 9.88 23.20
CA LEU A 702 -34.96 8.89 22.15
C LEU A 702 -35.87 7.75 22.64
N GLN A 703 -37.01 7.56 21.98
CA GLN A 703 -37.96 6.50 22.24
C GLN A 703 -37.71 5.31 21.30
N ILE A 704 -37.73 4.09 21.84
CA ILE A 704 -37.59 2.88 21.03
C ILE A 704 -38.85 2.04 21.19
N ASN A 705 -39.50 1.77 20.06
CA ASN A 705 -40.63 0.86 19.96
C ASN A 705 -40.19 -0.32 19.09
N LYS A 706 -40.00 -1.49 19.70
CA LYS A 706 -39.67 -2.71 18.97
C LYS A 706 -40.96 -3.43 18.57
N ASN A 707 -41.05 -3.86 17.32
CA ASN A 707 -42.04 -4.84 16.86
C ASN A 707 -41.32 -6.16 16.47
N GLU A 708 -42.05 -7.17 16.02
CA GLU A 708 -41.51 -8.51 15.72
C GLU A 708 -40.50 -8.55 14.55
N THR A 709 -40.43 -7.51 13.72
CA THR A 709 -39.62 -7.48 12.49
C THR A 709 -38.62 -6.33 12.43
N HIS A 710 -38.90 -5.23 13.14
CA HIS A 710 -38.17 -3.98 13.09
C HIS A 710 -38.13 -3.29 14.45
N ALA A 711 -36.99 -2.66 14.76
CA ALA A 711 -36.88 -1.72 15.87
C ALA A 711 -37.10 -0.31 15.31
N ILE A 712 -38.14 0.37 15.82
CA ILE A 712 -38.50 1.73 15.42
C ILE A 712 -37.96 2.69 16.48
N TYR A 713 -37.02 3.53 16.09
CA TYR A 713 -36.44 4.56 16.92
C TYR A 713 -37.09 5.89 16.56
N LYS A 714 -37.65 6.57 17.55
CA LYS A 714 -38.37 7.83 17.40
C LYS A 714 -37.76 8.92 18.25
N ASN A 715 -37.61 10.11 17.69
CA ASN A 715 -37.22 11.30 18.43
C ASN A 715 -38.07 12.50 18.01
N THR A 716 -38.08 13.55 18.81
CA THR A 716 -38.88 14.75 18.57
C THR A 716 -38.02 16.00 18.74
N LEU A 717 -38.01 16.80 17.68
CA LEU A 717 -37.34 18.11 17.60
C LEU A 717 -38.35 19.21 17.95
N TYR A 718 -37.90 20.18 18.74
CA TYR A 718 -38.66 21.36 19.15
C TYR A 718 -37.95 22.60 18.62
N PHE A 719 -38.70 23.52 18.01
CA PHE A 719 -38.15 24.78 17.52
C PHE A 719 -38.80 25.93 18.27
N THR A 720 -37.97 26.86 18.74
CA THR A 720 -38.42 28.10 19.37
C THR A 720 -38.41 29.22 18.34
N VAL A 721 -39.57 29.82 18.07
CA VAL A 721 -39.70 30.91 17.10
C VAL A 721 -39.60 32.25 17.82
N GLU A 722 -38.50 32.98 17.67
CA GLU A 722 -38.41 34.35 18.16
C GLU A 722 -39.09 35.30 17.17
N SER A 723 -40.30 35.78 17.49
CA SER A 723 -40.94 36.81 16.67
C SER A 723 -40.36 38.19 17.01
N THR A 724 -39.90 38.93 16.01
CA THR A 724 -39.46 40.33 16.15
C THR A 724 -40.65 41.31 16.21
N GLY A 725 -41.48 41.17 17.25
CA GLY A 725 -42.63 42.03 17.54
C GLY A 725 -42.92 42.13 19.05
N ILE A 726 -43.60 43.20 19.48
CA ILE A 726 -43.83 43.55 20.91
C ILE A 726 -44.75 42.54 21.65
N ILE A 727 -45.32 41.55 20.97
CA ILE A 727 -46.08 40.45 21.59
C ILE A 727 -45.74 39.14 20.85
N THR A 728 -45.23 38.14 21.58
CA THR A 728 -45.07 36.77 21.10
C THR A 728 -46.27 35.93 21.54
N ARG A 729 -46.79 35.08 20.65
CA ARG A 729 -47.62 33.93 21.03
C ARG A 729 -46.78 32.72 20.73
N ASP A 730 -46.36 31.99 21.76
CA ASP A 730 -45.47 30.85 21.64
C ASP A 730 -46.15 29.73 20.83
N GLU A 731 -45.86 29.66 19.53
CA GLU A 731 -46.09 28.45 18.75
C GLU A 731 -44.81 27.61 18.83
N GLU A 732 -44.80 26.62 19.73
CA GLU A 732 -43.78 25.57 19.71
C GLU A 732 -44.02 24.69 18.48
N LEU A 733 -43.04 24.68 17.57
CA LEU A 733 -43.07 23.81 16.43
C LEU A 733 -42.41 22.47 16.79
N VAL A 734 -43.15 21.37 16.55
CA VAL A 734 -42.73 20.02 16.91
C VAL A 734 -42.59 19.14 15.66
N VAL A 735 -41.39 18.61 15.42
CA VAL A 735 -41.10 17.69 14.30
C VAL A 735 -40.73 16.31 14.86
N THR A 736 -41.50 15.28 14.51
CA THR A 736 -41.23 13.90 14.95
C THR A 736 -40.52 13.10 13.87
N LEU A 737 -39.42 12.46 14.25
CA LEU A 737 -38.55 11.66 13.40
C LEU A 737 -38.70 10.18 13.75
N SER A 738 -38.60 9.29 12.76
CA SER A 738 -38.79 7.86 12.96
C SER A 738 -37.93 7.03 11.99
N CYS A 739 -36.93 6.31 12.51
CA CYS A 739 -36.12 5.35 11.76
C CYS A 739 -36.52 3.92 12.11
N SER A 740 -36.65 3.05 11.10
CA SER A 740 -37.02 1.64 11.27
C SER A 740 -35.87 0.75 10.82
N TYR A 741 -35.29 -0.01 11.74
CA TYR A 741 -34.18 -0.91 11.46
C TYR A 741 -34.64 -2.36 11.44
N PRO A 742 -34.33 -3.13 10.37
CA PRO A 742 -34.64 -4.54 10.33
C PRO A 742 -33.80 -5.27 11.37
N LEU A 743 -34.44 -6.18 12.07
CA LEU A 743 -33.83 -6.90 13.16
C LEU A 743 -33.15 -8.18 12.60
N ASP A 744 -31.81 -8.23 12.57
CA ASP A 744 -31.02 -9.34 11.99
C ASP A 744 -30.28 -10.22 13.04
N MET A 745 -30.50 -11.54 12.95
CA MET A 745 -29.83 -12.60 13.72
C MET A 745 -28.29 -12.59 13.62
N LEU A 746 -27.71 -12.22 12.47
CA LEU A 746 -26.24 -12.23 12.26
C LEU A 746 -25.55 -11.08 12.99
N ILE A 747 -26.08 -9.86 12.83
CA ILE A 747 -25.56 -8.67 13.51
C ILE A 747 -25.64 -8.88 15.02
N SER A 748 -26.76 -9.45 15.48
CA SER A 748 -27.02 -9.80 16.88
C SER A 748 -25.97 -10.72 17.50
N LEU A 749 -25.42 -11.68 16.75
CA LEU A 749 -24.34 -12.56 17.22
C LEU A 749 -23.00 -11.84 17.30
N ASN A 750 -22.67 -10.99 16.33
CA ASN A 750 -21.38 -10.27 16.29
C ASN A 750 -21.30 -9.11 17.30
N THR A 751 -22.44 -8.57 17.75
CA THR A 751 -22.48 -7.48 18.73
C THR A 751 -22.32 -7.93 20.18
N VAL A 752 -22.44 -9.24 20.44
CA VAL A 752 -22.46 -9.81 21.80
C VAL A 752 -21.08 -10.37 22.14
N VAL A 753 -20.62 -10.11 23.38
CA VAL A 753 -19.24 -10.40 23.80
C VAL A 753 -18.94 -11.90 23.88
N ASN A 754 -19.92 -12.74 24.25
CA ASN A 754 -19.75 -14.20 24.31
C ASN A 754 -21.07 -14.96 24.03
N PRO A 755 -21.54 -15.01 22.78
CA PRO A 755 -22.81 -15.65 22.44
C PRO A 755 -22.70 -17.17 22.45
N LEU A 756 -23.76 -17.85 22.90
CA LEU A 756 -23.86 -19.31 22.85
C LEU A 756 -24.41 -19.77 21.50
N PHE A 757 -23.52 -20.30 20.66
CA PHE A 757 -23.86 -20.85 19.34
C PHE A 757 -23.05 -22.12 19.02
N GLY A 758 -23.51 -22.87 18.02
CA GLY A 758 -22.71 -23.88 17.34
C GLY A 758 -22.50 -23.52 15.88
N SER A 759 -21.38 -23.95 15.31
CA SER A 759 -21.06 -23.72 13.91
C SER A 759 -20.49 -24.96 13.23
N THR A 760 -20.65 -25.04 11.91
CA THR A 760 -20.02 -26.08 11.09
C THR A 760 -19.63 -25.52 9.72
N ASN A 761 -18.49 -25.98 9.20
CA ASN A 761 -18.01 -25.56 7.87
C ASN A 761 -18.60 -26.48 6.81
N ILE A 762 -18.98 -25.89 5.68
CA ILE A 762 -19.65 -26.53 4.56
C ILE A 762 -18.80 -26.30 3.30
N SER A 763 -18.46 -27.38 2.61
CA SER A 763 -17.77 -27.34 1.32
C SER A 763 -18.72 -27.79 0.20
N VAL A 764 -19.14 -26.87 -0.66
CA VAL A 764 -19.95 -27.19 -1.85
C VAL A 764 -19.05 -27.07 -3.08
N GLY A 765 -19.01 -28.12 -3.91
CA GLY A 765 -18.14 -28.19 -5.08
C GLY A 765 -18.33 -27.00 -6.03
N GLY A 766 -17.33 -26.13 -6.12
CA GLY A 766 -17.28 -25.02 -7.08
C GLY A 766 -17.61 -23.61 -6.55
N THR A 767 -18.09 -23.42 -5.32
CA THR A 767 -18.58 -22.10 -4.82
C THR A 767 -17.88 -21.54 -3.58
N GLY A 768 -16.78 -22.17 -3.14
CA GLY A 768 -16.03 -21.73 -1.95
C GLY A 768 -16.60 -22.26 -0.62
N GLN A 769 -15.89 -21.97 0.48
CA GLN A 769 -16.20 -22.50 1.81
C GLN A 769 -17.30 -21.67 2.49
N LEU A 770 -18.38 -22.33 2.90
CA LEU A 770 -19.52 -21.77 3.63
C LEU A 770 -19.42 -22.14 5.11
N THR A 771 -20.03 -21.35 6.00
CA THR A 771 -20.13 -21.66 7.43
C THR A 771 -21.58 -21.52 7.89
N ALA A 772 -22.12 -22.55 8.53
CA ALA A 772 -23.44 -22.52 9.13
C ALA A 772 -23.35 -22.30 10.63
N TYR A 773 -24.33 -21.58 11.19
CA TYR A 773 -24.44 -21.24 12.60
C TYR A 773 -25.82 -21.62 13.14
N MET A 774 -25.88 -22.01 14.41
CA MET A 774 -27.11 -22.23 15.17
C MET A 774 -26.98 -21.60 16.56
N ALA A 775 -27.92 -20.72 16.93
CA ALA A 775 -27.90 -20.00 18.20
C ALA A 775 -29.25 -20.03 18.92
N LEU A 776 -29.21 -19.86 20.25
CA LEU A 776 -30.39 -19.74 21.10
C LEU A 776 -30.67 -18.27 21.40
N TYR A 777 -31.93 -17.87 21.31
CA TYR A 777 -32.39 -16.49 21.53
C TYR A 777 -33.40 -16.40 22.67
N LYS A 778 -33.39 -15.27 23.37
CA LYS A 778 -34.21 -15.03 24.57
C LYS A 778 -35.70 -14.84 24.27
N ASP A 779 -36.05 -14.43 23.06
CA ASP A 779 -37.42 -14.12 22.65
C ASP A 779 -37.68 -14.45 21.16
N ASN A 780 -38.94 -14.30 20.74
CA ASN A 780 -39.42 -14.61 19.39
C ASN A 780 -38.92 -13.65 18.29
N SER A 781 -38.16 -12.61 18.64
CA SER A 781 -37.54 -11.71 17.67
C SER A 781 -36.27 -12.30 17.08
N TYR A 782 -35.64 -13.27 17.77
CA TYR A 782 -34.37 -13.90 17.38
C TYR A 782 -33.19 -12.91 17.30
N LEU A 783 -33.07 -11.98 18.25
CA LEU A 783 -32.05 -10.92 18.19
C LEU A 783 -31.17 -10.80 19.41
N THR A 784 -31.63 -11.30 20.55
CA THR A 784 -30.82 -11.32 21.76
C THR A 784 -30.40 -12.74 22.00
N PRO A 785 -29.22 -13.17 21.50
CA PRO A 785 -28.73 -14.50 21.77
C PRO A 785 -28.46 -14.66 23.27
N TYR A 786 -28.52 -15.90 23.75
CA TYR A 786 -28.02 -16.22 25.08
C TYR A 786 -26.50 -16.09 25.12
N GLU A 787 -25.98 -15.69 26.28
CA GLU A 787 -24.55 -15.46 26.51
C GLU A 787 -24.00 -16.48 27.50
N GLY A 788 -22.72 -16.83 27.35
CA GLY A 788 -22.02 -17.77 28.22
C GLY A 788 -21.99 -19.19 27.69
N SER A 789 -21.57 -20.13 28.55
CA SER A 789 -21.36 -21.55 28.21
C SER A 789 -22.58 -22.45 28.45
N GLU A 790 -23.61 -21.97 29.15
CA GLU A 790 -24.83 -22.70 29.49
C GLU A 790 -26.03 -21.75 29.59
N VAL A 791 -27.25 -22.28 29.38
CA VAL A 791 -28.49 -21.50 29.54
C VAL A 791 -29.37 -22.11 30.63
N LYS A 792 -29.82 -21.30 31.59
CA LYS A 792 -30.76 -21.72 32.65
C LYS A 792 -32.16 -21.16 32.38
N LEU A 793 -33.16 -22.02 32.21
CA LEU A 793 -34.53 -21.63 31.85
C LEU A 793 -35.59 -22.36 32.68
N SER A 794 -36.70 -21.69 32.96
CA SER A 794 -37.88 -22.31 33.57
C SER A 794 -38.62 -23.18 32.56
N SER A 795 -39.35 -24.21 33.02
CA SER A 795 -40.18 -25.05 32.15
C SER A 795 -41.36 -24.34 31.48
N LYS A 796 -41.68 -23.11 31.92
CA LYS A 796 -42.70 -22.28 31.26
C LYS A 796 -42.11 -21.42 30.14
N SER A 797 -40.80 -21.29 30.06
CA SER A 797 -40.13 -20.44 29.07
C SER A 797 -40.22 -21.05 27.67
N MET A 798 -40.33 -20.19 26.67
CA MET A 798 -40.16 -20.56 25.27
C MET A 798 -38.68 -20.49 24.90
N LEU A 799 -38.22 -21.47 24.14
CA LEU A 799 -36.90 -21.56 23.56
C LEU A 799 -36.99 -21.15 22.09
N TYR A 800 -36.16 -20.20 21.67
CA TYR A 800 -36.11 -19.71 20.29
C TYR A 800 -34.77 -20.08 19.67
N ILE A 801 -34.78 -20.82 18.56
CA ILE A 801 -33.58 -21.34 17.90
C ILE A 801 -33.52 -20.81 16.47
N GLY A 802 -32.43 -20.11 16.16
CA GLY A 802 -32.15 -19.58 14.82
C GLY A 802 -30.98 -20.30 14.18
N VAL A 803 -31.08 -20.57 12.88
CA VAL A 803 -30.04 -21.20 12.04
C VAL A 803 -29.79 -20.32 10.83
N PHE A 804 -28.54 -20.11 10.43
CA PHE A 804 -28.22 -19.35 9.22
C PHE A 804 -26.83 -19.72 8.63
N VAL A 805 -26.57 -19.33 7.39
CA VAL A 805 -25.32 -19.64 6.66
C VAL A 805 -24.63 -18.37 6.14
N GLN A 806 -23.31 -18.34 6.20
CA GLN A 806 -22.42 -17.23 5.81
C GLN A 806 -21.30 -17.71 4.86
N GLY A 807 -20.83 -16.82 3.98
CA GLY A 807 -19.74 -17.07 3.02
C GLY A 807 -20.23 -17.36 1.59
N GLY A 808 -19.31 -17.32 0.61
CA GLY A 808 -19.54 -17.66 -0.81
C GLY A 808 -20.55 -16.79 -1.58
N ASP A 809 -20.53 -16.86 -2.92
CA ASP A 809 -21.61 -16.33 -3.76
C ASP A 809 -22.69 -17.41 -3.91
N THR A 810 -23.75 -17.31 -3.09
CA THR A 810 -24.74 -18.37 -2.89
C THR A 810 -26.17 -17.87 -2.99
N SER A 811 -26.44 -16.88 -3.85
CA SER A 811 -27.80 -16.31 -4.04
C SER A 811 -28.84 -17.38 -4.42
N GLN A 812 -28.37 -18.52 -4.94
CA GLN A 812 -29.17 -19.69 -5.29
C GLN A 812 -29.45 -20.69 -4.15
N TYR A 813 -28.79 -20.61 -2.99
CA TYR A 813 -28.95 -21.60 -1.92
C TYR A 813 -29.77 -21.07 -0.73
N VAL A 814 -30.73 -21.88 -0.26
CA VAL A 814 -31.52 -21.65 0.97
C VAL A 814 -31.31 -22.77 1.98
N VAL A 815 -31.49 -22.48 3.26
CA VAL A 815 -31.25 -23.44 4.36
C VAL A 815 -32.51 -24.24 4.63
N VAL A 816 -32.38 -25.57 4.59
CA VAL A 816 -33.45 -26.51 4.94
C VAL A 816 -33.03 -27.32 6.17
N MET A 817 -33.74 -27.13 7.28
CA MET A 817 -33.64 -27.98 8.46
C MET A 817 -34.33 -29.31 8.18
N LYS A 818 -33.55 -30.40 8.10
CA LYS A 818 -34.03 -31.76 7.81
C LYS A 818 -34.44 -32.47 9.09
N ASN A 819 -33.52 -32.61 10.03
CA ASN A 819 -33.79 -33.32 11.29
C ASN A 819 -33.24 -32.52 12.47
N CYS A 820 -34.12 -31.93 13.27
CA CYS A 820 -33.77 -31.28 14.52
C CYS A 820 -34.30 -32.10 15.70
N TYR A 821 -33.42 -32.44 16.64
CA TYR A 821 -33.76 -33.27 17.79
C TYR A 821 -32.94 -32.88 19.01
N ALA A 822 -33.50 -33.15 20.18
CA ALA A 822 -32.80 -32.95 21.44
C ALA A 822 -32.29 -34.28 22.02
N THR A 823 -31.20 -34.21 22.77
CA THR A 823 -30.62 -35.33 23.52
C THR A 823 -30.24 -34.88 24.94
N PRO A 824 -30.23 -35.79 25.92
CA PRO A 824 -29.80 -35.48 27.29
C PRO A 824 -28.29 -35.28 27.41
N THR A 825 -27.50 -35.83 26.48
CA THR A 825 -26.06 -35.68 26.42
C THR A 825 -25.60 -34.85 25.23
N ALA A 826 -24.36 -34.39 25.28
CA ALA A 826 -23.69 -33.67 24.20
C ALA A 826 -23.52 -34.50 22.90
N ASN A 827 -23.78 -35.81 22.93
CA ASN A 827 -23.59 -36.73 21.80
C ASN A 827 -24.83 -36.75 20.89
N PRO A 828 -24.73 -36.38 19.60
CA PRO A 828 -25.87 -36.43 18.66
C PRO A 828 -26.39 -37.86 18.41
N SER A 829 -25.59 -38.88 18.70
CA SER A 829 -25.95 -40.31 18.53
C SER A 829 -26.54 -40.95 19.79
N ASP A 830 -26.91 -40.16 20.80
CA ASP A 830 -27.60 -40.66 21.99
C ASP A 830 -28.84 -41.49 21.61
N ALA A 831 -29.06 -42.61 22.30
CA ALA A 831 -30.22 -43.48 22.06
C ALA A 831 -31.54 -42.77 22.40
N VAL A 832 -31.51 -41.81 23.33
CA VAL A 832 -32.67 -41.00 23.73
C VAL A 832 -32.72 -39.74 22.87
N LYS A 833 -33.63 -39.72 21.90
CA LYS A 833 -33.86 -38.57 21.00
C LYS A 833 -35.30 -38.09 21.07
N TYR A 834 -35.47 -36.78 21.25
CA TYR A 834 -36.74 -36.11 21.08
C TYR A 834 -36.73 -35.31 19.78
N TYR A 835 -37.50 -35.75 18.77
CA TYR A 835 -37.54 -35.08 17.47
C TYR A 835 -38.46 -33.85 17.51
N ILE A 836 -37.88 -32.70 17.19
CA ILE A 836 -38.55 -31.40 17.07
C ILE A 836 -38.98 -31.22 15.60
N ILE A 837 -38.06 -31.48 14.67
CA ILE A 837 -38.29 -31.55 13.23
C ILE A 837 -37.80 -32.92 12.76
N LYS A 838 -38.64 -33.64 12.02
CA LYS A 838 -38.27 -34.90 11.38
C LYS A 838 -38.66 -34.85 9.91
N ASP A 839 -37.72 -35.19 9.03
CA ASP A 839 -37.90 -35.16 7.57
C ASP A 839 -38.45 -33.81 7.08
N SER A 840 -37.85 -32.72 7.58
CA SER A 840 -38.20 -31.31 7.35
C SER A 840 -39.56 -30.84 7.86
N CYS A 841 -40.32 -31.70 8.55
CA CYS A 841 -41.63 -31.35 9.10
C CYS A 841 -41.61 -31.29 10.63
N PRO A 842 -42.29 -30.30 11.25
CA PRO A 842 -42.39 -30.20 12.70
C PRO A 842 -43.20 -31.37 13.28
N ASN A 843 -42.82 -31.81 14.48
CA ASN A 843 -43.54 -32.84 15.21
C ASN A 843 -44.91 -32.33 15.68
N LYS A 844 -45.99 -32.77 15.02
CA LYS A 844 -47.38 -32.35 15.32
C LYS A 844 -47.94 -32.85 16.66
N GLN A 845 -47.23 -33.74 17.37
CA GLN A 845 -47.66 -34.22 18.68
C GLN A 845 -47.43 -33.20 19.80
N ASP A 846 -46.51 -32.25 19.58
CA ASP A 846 -46.21 -31.19 20.53
C ASP A 846 -46.70 -29.86 19.95
N SER A 847 -47.78 -29.34 20.53
CA SER A 847 -48.41 -28.09 20.10
C SER A 847 -47.57 -26.85 20.41
N THR A 848 -46.48 -26.98 21.17
CA THR A 848 -45.60 -25.85 21.50
C THR A 848 -44.57 -25.58 20.41
N ILE A 849 -44.34 -26.54 19.49
CA ILE A 849 -43.38 -26.41 18.41
C ILE A 849 -43.96 -25.51 17.31
N SER A 850 -43.26 -24.43 17.00
CA SER A 850 -43.56 -23.54 15.87
C SER A 850 -42.33 -23.38 14.99
N VAL A 851 -42.50 -23.57 13.68
CA VAL A 851 -41.45 -23.33 12.68
C VAL A 851 -41.89 -22.15 11.82
N LEU A 852 -41.27 -21.01 12.07
CA LEU A 852 -41.58 -19.75 11.39
C LEU A 852 -40.97 -19.71 9.99
N GLU A 853 -39.80 -20.32 9.81
CA GLU A 853 -39.06 -20.28 8.56
C GLU A 853 -38.21 -21.54 8.37
N ASN A 854 -38.41 -22.24 7.25
CA ASN A 854 -37.60 -23.39 6.83
C ASN A 854 -37.64 -23.53 5.29
N GLY A 855 -36.48 -23.49 4.63
CA GLY A 855 -36.40 -23.62 3.17
C GLY A 855 -36.89 -22.40 2.37
N ALA A 856 -37.02 -21.24 3.02
CA ALA A 856 -37.48 -19.99 2.40
C ALA A 856 -36.37 -18.96 2.16
N SER A 857 -35.34 -18.96 3.02
CA SER A 857 -34.18 -18.06 2.90
C SER A 857 -32.90 -18.75 3.39
N ARG A 858 -31.81 -17.99 3.51
CA ARG A 858 -30.57 -18.44 4.15
C ARG A 858 -30.67 -18.55 5.68
N LYS A 859 -31.87 -18.32 6.24
CA LYS A 859 -32.17 -18.35 7.68
C LYS A 859 -33.30 -19.37 7.93
N GLY A 860 -33.22 -20.04 9.08
CA GLY A 860 -34.25 -20.93 9.61
C GLY A 860 -34.58 -20.53 11.04
N ARG A 861 -35.87 -20.51 11.39
CA ARG A 861 -36.37 -20.07 12.70
C ARG A 861 -37.40 -21.05 13.24
N LEU A 862 -37.13 -21.56 14.44
CA LEU A 862 -38.07 -22.42 15.17
C LEU A 862 -38.15 -22.03 16.64
N SER A 863 -39.25 -22.37 17.29
CA SER A 863 -39.44 -22.21 18.73
C SER A 863 -40.19 -23.39 19.31
N LEU A 864 -39.97 -23.63 20.60
CA LEU A 864 -40.63 -24.68 21.38
C LEU A 864 -40.59 -24.36 22.86
N GLN A 865 -41.46 -24.97 23.68
CA GLN A 865 -41.38 -24.78 25.13
C GLN A 865 -40.22 -25.60 25.73
N VAL A 866 -39.54 -25.03 26.74
CA VAL A 866 -38.43 -25.73 27.43
C VAL A 866 -38.96 -26.97 28.14
N PHE A 867 -38.30 -28.10 27.91
CA PHE A 867 -38.62 -29.38 28.54
C PHE A 867 -37.38 -30.02 29.17
N LYS A 868 -37.58 -31.12 29.90
CA LYS A 868 -36.50 -31.97 30.43
C LYS A 868 -36.77 -33.43 30.05
N PHE A 869 -35.70 -34.20 29.85
CA PHE A 869 -35.84 -35.64 29.69
C PHE A 869 -36.30 -36.29 31.00
N VAL A 870 -37.17 -37.29 30.88
CA VAL A 870 -37.59 -38.10 32.03
C VAL A 870 -36.40 -38.96 32.49
N GLY A 871 -36.06 -38.89 33.77
CA GLY A 871 -34.89 -39.55 34.35
C GLY A 871 -33.97 -38.58 35.08
N ASN A 872 -32.76 -39.03 35.43
CA ASN A 872 -31.76 -38.21 36.12
C ASN A 872 -30.93 -37.37 35.13
N TYR A 873 -31.61 -36.62 34.26
CA TYR A 873 -30.98 -35.77 33.25
C TYR A 873 -31.27 -34.30 33.56
N THR A 874 -30.21 -33.51 33.74
CA THR A 874 -30.30 -32.07 34.04
C THR A 874 -30.10 -31.20 32.80
N ASN A 875 -29.42 -31.73 31.78
CA ASN A 875 -29.00 -30.99 30.60
C ASN A 875 -29.79 -31.43 29.38
N VAL A 876 -30.04 -30.48 28.48
CA VAL A 876 -30.61 -30.71 27.16
C VAL A 876 -29.69 -30.09 26.12
N TYR A 877 -29.33 -30.86 25.10
CA TYR A 877 -28.61 -30.38 23.92
C TYR A 877 -29.53 -30.49 22.72
N VAL A 878 -29.51 -29.48 21.84
CA VAL A 878 -30.27 -29.48 20.60
C VAL A 878 -29.32 -29.67 19.43
N HIS A 879 -29.65 -30.61 18.55
CA HIS A 879 -28.90 -30.91 17.33
C HIS A 879 -29.81 -30.69 16.14
N CYS A 880 -29.26 -30.15 15.05
CA CYS A 880 -29.97 -29.95 13.80
C CYS A 880 -29.11 -30.39 12.62
N ALA A 881 -29.63 -31.33 11.84
CA ALA A 881 -29.12 -31.68 10.52
C ALA A 881 -29.74 -30.74 9.47
N ILE A 882 -28.90 -29.97 8.79
CA ILE A 882 -29.31 -29.01 7.76
C ILE A 882 -28.80 -29.42 6.39
N SER A 883 -29.50 -29.04 5.33
CA SER A 883 -29.03 -29.13 3.94
C SER A 883 -29.18 -27.78 3.24
N LEU A 884 -28.36 -27.57 2.21
CA LEU A 884 -28.46 -26.41 1.33
C LEU A 884 -29.27 -26.82 0.10
N CYS A 885 -30.45 -26.23 -0.07
CA CYS A 885 -31.29 -26.48 -1.23
C CYS A 885 -31.07 -25.39 -2.28
N ASP A 886 -30.83 -25.81 -3.52
CA ASP A 886 -30.72 -24.91 -4.66
C ASP A 886 -32.13 -24.55 -5.17
N VAL A 887 -32.50 -23.27 -5.05
CA VAL A 887 -33.81 -22.76 -5.47
C VAL A 887 -34.02 -22.81 -6.99
N THR A 888 -32.95 -22.92 -7.77
CA THR A 888 -33.02 -23.04 -9.23
C THR A 888 -33.34 -24.46 -9.67
N ALA A 889 -32.95 -25.46 -8.87
CA ALA A 889 -33.14 -26.88 -9.17
C ALA A 889 -34.52 -27.43 -8.77
N GLY A 890 -35.28 -26.71 -7.91
CA GLY A 890 -36.64 -27.12 -7.52
C GLY A 890 -37.21 -26.35 -6.33
N SER A 891 -38.37 -26.81 -5.83
CA SER A 891 -39.02 -26.23 -4.64
C SER A 891 -38.32 -26.65 -3.36
N CYS A 892 -37.75 -25.68 -2.66
CA CYS A 892 -37.03 -25.88 -1.39
C CYS A 892 -37.93 -25.87 -0.13
N SER A 893 -39.20 -25.46 -0.26
CA SER A 893 -40.13 -25.44 0.87
C SER A 893 -40.70 -26.86 1.11
N PRO A 894 -40.58 -27.41 2.33
CA PRO A 894 -41.05 -28.76 2.63
C PRO A 894 -42.59 -28.83 2.67
N SER A 895 -43.18 -29.78 1.95
CA SER A 895 -44.62 -30.05 1.99
C SER A 895 -44.96 -31.09 3.06
N CYS A 896 -45.65 -30.66 4.12
CA CYS A 896 -46.01 -31.51 5.26
C CYS A 896 -47.45 -32.05 5.19
N THR A 897 -47.91 -32.38 3.97
CA THR A 897 -49.16 -33.10 3.72
C THR A 897 -48.92 -34.60 3.94
N GLY A 898 -49.40 -35.12 5.07
CA GLY A 898 -49.09 -36.48 5.49
C GLY A 898 -49.55 -37.53 4.48
N PHE A 899 -48.59 -38.23 3.88
CA PHE A 899 -48.51 -39.68 3.68
C PHE A 899 -47.14 -39.92 3.03
N GLY A 900 -46.31 -40.76 3.65
CA GLY A 900 -44.90 -40.94 3.28
C GLY A 900 -44.72 -41.24 1.79
N SER A 901 -43.82 -40.49 1.15
CA SER A 901 -43.35 -40.78 -0.20
C SER A 901 -41.83 -40.88 -0.23
N ARG A 902 -41.37 -41.71 -1.16
CA ARG A 902 -40.08 -42.40 -1.24
C ARG A 902 -38.86 -41.49 -1.13
N SER A 903 -37.80 -42.03 -0.52
CA SER A 903 -36.45 -41.45 -0.41
C SER A 903 -36.03 -40.72 -1.68
N ALA A 904 -36.05 -39.39 -1.62
CA ALA A 904 -35.24 -38.56 -2.50
C ALA A 904 -33.76 -38.88 -2.25
N ALA A 905 -32.95 -38.79 -3.30
CA ALA A 905 -31.54 -39.12 -3.32
C ALA A 905 -30.77 -38.54 -2.12
N ALA A 906 -29.70 -39.21 -1.69
CA ALA A 906 -28.88 -38.82 -0.54
C ALA A 906 -28.34 -37.39 -0.68
N GLU A 907 -29.08 -36.40 -0.19
CA GLU A 907 -28.60 -35.04 0.00
C GLU A 907 -27.60 -35.00 1.15
N GLU A 908 -26.50 -34.30 0.94
CA GLU A 908 -25.48 -34.10 1.98
C GLU A 908 -26.07 -33.23 3.10
N THR A 909 -25.99 -33.73 4.34
CA THR A 909 -26.50 -33.01 5.53
C THR A 909 -25.37 -32.65 6.47
N TYR A 910 -25.42 -31.43 7.01
CA TYR A 910 -24.44 -30.89 7.94
C TYR A 910 -25.04 -30.79 9.34
N GLN A 911 -24.30 -31.22 10.36
CA GLN A 911 -24.78 -31.26 11.75
C GLN A 911 -24.38 -30.00 12.52
N LEU A 912 -25.35 -29.38 13.17
CA LEU A 912 -25.18 -28.27 14.11
C LEU A 912 -25.62 -28.69 15.51
N LYS A 913 -25.01 -28.10 16.54
CA LYS A 913 -25.31 -28.39 17.95
C LYS A 913 -25.29 -27.13 18.81
N VAL A 914 -26.21 -27.01 19.77
CA VAL A 914 -26.21 -25.93 20.78
C VAL A 914 -26.69 -26.44 22.15
N GLY A 915 -26.13 -25.90 23.23
CA GLY A 915 -26.40 -26.30 24.63
C GLY A 915 -25.12 -26.41 25.48
N PRO A 916 -25.22 -26.72 26.78
CA PRO A 916 -26.39 -27.26 27.47
C PRO A 916 -27.45 -26.21 27.85
N ILE A 917 -28.71 -26.64 27.81
CA ILE A 917 -29.87 -25.95 28.39
C ILE A 917 -30.24 -26.69 29.66
N ILE A 918 -30.23 -25.98 30.78
CA ILE A 918 -30.47 -26.48 32.13
C ILE A 918 -31.78 -25.88 32.63
N ARG A 919 -32.60 -26.69 33.30
CA ARG A 919 -33.83 -26.19 33.90
C ARG A 919 -33.57 -25.55 35.26
N GLU A 920 -34.10 -24.35 35.47
CA GLU A 920 -34.06 -23.67 36.77
C GLU A 920 -35.38 -23.91 37.52
N ASP A 921 -35.33 -24.72 38.58
CA ASP A 921 -36.47 -24.98 39.46
C ASP A 921 -36.51 -23.91 40.57
N LEU A 922 -37.35 -22.88 40.39
CA LEU A 922 -37.61 -21.85 41.39
C LEU A 922 -38.35 -22.44 42.61
N PHE A 923 -37.62 -22.67 43.71
CA PHE A 923 -38.21 -22.72 45.06
C PHE A 923 -38.29 -21.30 45.62
N THR A 924 -39.52 -20.76 45.67
CA THR A 924 -39.83 -19.57 46.46
C THR A 924 -40.15 -19.96 47.91
N THR A 925 -39.37 -19.47 48.86
CA THR A 925 -39.87 -19.18 50.22
C THR A 925 -39.55 -17.72 50.53
N GLY A 926 -40.58 -16.89 50.61
CA GLY A 926 -40.48 -15.51 51.08
C GLY A 926 -40.47 -15.43 52.61
N GLY A 927 -40.09 -14.25 53.11
CA GLY A 927 -40.49 -13.81 54.45
C GLY A 927 -39.36 -13.27 55.35
N CYS A 928 -39.26 -11.94 55.38
CA CYS A 928 -39.00 -11.07 56.54
C CYS A 928 -37.64 -11.11 57.30
N ILE A 929 -37.35 -9.93 57.84
CA ILE A 929 -36.10 -9.42 58.41
C ILE A 929 -36.03 -9.63 59.94
N GLY A 930 -34.81 -9.92 60.46
CA GLY A 930 -34.31 -9.56 61.81
C GLY A 930 -34.24 -10.70 62.86
N PRO A 931 -33.41 -10.61 63.95
CA PRO A 931 -32.67 -9.43 64.46
C PRO A 931 -31.18 -9.67 64.87
N HIS A 932 -30.52 -8.53 65.17
CA HIS A 932 -29.20 -8.33 65.80
C HIS A 932 -28.82 -9.26 66.97
N VAL A 933 -27.55 -9.68 67.03
CA VAL A 933 -26.71 -9.90 68.25
C VAL A 933 -25.22 -9.67 67.88
N PRO A 934 -24.36 -9.13 68.78
CA PRO A 934 -23.38 -8.09 68.44
C PRO A 934 -21.89 -8.47 68.63
N SER A 935 -21.04 -7.47 68.41
CA SER A 935 -19.72 -7.19 69.03
C SER A 935 -18.42 -7.70 68.38
N ALA A 936 -17.58 -6.70 68.07
CA ALA A 936 -16.12 -6.62 68.17
C ALA A 936 -15.24 -7.28 67.10
N LEU A 937 -14.71 -6.48 66.17
CA LEU A 937 -13.33 -5.94 66.23
C LEU A 937 -13.06 -4.92 65.11
N LEU A 938 -12.33 -3.87 65.48
CA LEU A 938 -12.06 -2.61 64.77
C LEU A 938 -10.94 -2.70 63.70
N GLY A 939 -10.94 -1.70 62.79
CA GLY A 939 -9.74 -1.02 62.26
C GLY A 939 -9.22 -1.56 60.92
N SER A 940 -8.90 -0.77 59.88
CA SER A 940 -8.46 0.62 59.85
C SER A 940 -8.31 1.13 58.40
N VAL A 941 -9.17 2.07 57.98
CA VAL A 941 -8.88 3.10 56.95
C VAL A 941 -9.46 4.41 57.47
N LEU A 942 -8.83 5.02 58.50
CA LEU A 942 -8.93 6.46 58.82
C LEU A 942 -8.09 6.82 60.07
N LEU A 943 -6.77 6.58 60.05
CA LEU A 943 -5.87 7.20 61.04
C LEU A 943 -4.44 7.33 60.50
N LEU A 944 -4.29 7.95 59.34
CA LEU A 944 -3.01 8.47 58.87
C LEU A 944 -3.31 9.78 58.13
N MET A 945 -3.67 10.79 58.93
CA MET A 945 -3.58 12.25 58.70
C MET A 945 -4.63 12.93 59.59
N ILE A 946 -4.38 12.96 60.90
CA ILE A 946 -4.24 14.19 61.67
C ILE A 946 -3.35 13.84 62.88
N GLN A 947 -2.23 14.56 62.95
CA GLN A 947 -1.28 14.70 64.06
C GLN A 947 -0.28 13.57 64.33
N ALA A 948 0.89 13.73 63.70
CA ALA A 948 2.12 13.73 64.47
C ALA A 948 1.97 14.63 65.70
N LEU A 949 2.06 14.05 66.91
CA LEU A 949 2.44 14.69 68.18
C LEU A 949 2.36 13.64 69.31
N LEU A 950 3.43 12.85 69.48
CA LEU A 950 4.13 12.60 70.75
C LEU A 950 5.09 11.41 70.60
N VAL A 951 6.37 11.79 70.44
CA VAL A 951 7.62 10.99 70.46
C VAL A 951 7.93 10.15 69.24
#